data_AF-A0A960AXJ0-F1
#
_entry.id   AF-A0A960AXJ0-F1
#
_cell.length_a   1.000
_cell.length_b   1.000
_cell.length_c   1.000
_cell.angle_alpha   90.00
_cell.angle_beta   90.00
_cell.angle_gamma   90.00
#
_symmetry.space_group_name_H-M   'P 1'
#
loop_
_entity.id
_entity.type
_entity.pdbx_description
1 polymer ?
#
loop_
_entity_poly.entity_id
_entity_poly.type
_entity_poly.pdbx_seq_one_letter_code
_entity_poly.pdbx_strand_id
1 'polypeptide(L)'
;MAPPEAAPPLRLRRHQELSLAALDQAWAAGRVRALVELPPGAGKTLVGLETARRLLADARVRKVVVLGPNTAIQGQWATGAARLGLRVTDDRLLPDEVTALTYQSLAVFDADDEVDDDAIEQDLLSRLHDNGAALVRAMQDAGPLLLVLDECHHLLEVWGRLLGEVLDQLPQARVLGLTATPPESLTTDQAALVADLFGETVFEASIPAAVREGDLAPFAELAWLVTPTASEEEWLAGQAARFTALVHQLTDPAFGSTPFLSWVDARFLSPDVGWAEIARGDPPLARAALRLHHAGLLELPVGARVTEEVRTDPTADDWVLLVDDWLRRGLALTGDAADDEVVAAVRRALPSVGFQWTKRGIRRGRSTVDRVLARSAAKTVAAVQIAATEHLNLGDRLRLLMLCDHEEASATLPADLDGVIDAQTGSARAVLSALREAPDTAVLGPLLVTGRTVAGDAAVVERLRDFVATRDATLAAGLTLVAAEQGDTVLGGSWTSRQWVPHVTAFFESGGCRVLVGTRGLLGEGWDARSVSGLVDLTAVTTSTAVVQTRGRALRTDPAWPDKVALTWSVVCVAPGHPKGANDWDRLVRKHDGFYGVDDAGDVVDGVGHLDAAFSPYAPPPLEELDAVNARMVLRSEDRAAIAARWRVGAPYDDRVTRTLRLLPSPTRAIGDGGAAPAVVVRPGALVLREGGRPSLGAGVGLLSGLGAAGLGAGVLATSTALATTPVPGAAAVAGLGSLAVAAGARGRSLVAHGRDLLAEAALPPGIGQIARAVADAMRVSGLLPVGAEAVRVDVEPDGEYRCTLQGVTEDASAQFALALDEALSPIVRPRYVVPRWTLVTVPTGWWAAVRASYGRITMTGETWHPVPTVLGVNAQRAQAYGRAWVHWVGGGDALYTGSAEGAGVLAAQQGADPFDVTTVLRRHWA
;
A
#
# COMPACT_ATOMS: atom_id res chain seq x y z
N MET A 1 -6.47 -55.96 15.90
CA MET A 1 -6.02 -54.80 15.12
C MET A 1 -7.27 -54.18 14.52
N ALA A 2 -7.77 -53.10 15.12
CA ALA A 2 -8.90 -52.36 14.54
C ALA A 2 -8.44 -51.76 13.20
N PRO A 3 -9.29 -51.73 12.15
CA PRO A 3 -8.96 -51.01 10.93
C PRO A 3 -8.68 -49.55 11.28
N PRO A 4 -7.71 -48.89 10.62
CA PRO A 4 -7.45 -47.48 10.84
C PRO A 4 -8.75 -46.71 10.62
N GLU A 5 -9.12 -45.94 11.64
CA GLU A 5 -10.28 -45.06 11.63
C GLU A 5 -10.15 -44.15 10.39
N ALA A 6 -11.15 -44.19 9.50
CA ALA A 6 -11.14 -43.39 8.28
C ALA A 6 -11.01 -41.92 8.69
N ALA A 7 -9.99 -41.23 8.15
CA ALA A 7 -9.78 -39.82 8.44
C ALA A 7 -11.09 -39.04 8.18
N PRO A 8 -11.47 -38.12 9.08
CA PRO A 8 -12.69 -37.33 8.89
C PRO A 8 -12.64 -36.60 7.53
N PRO A 9 -13.77 -36.47 6.83
CA PRO A 9 -13.81 -35.79 5.53
C PRO A 9 -13.28 -34.37 5.67
N LEU A 10 -12.36 -34.00 4.77
CA LEU A 10 -11.80 -32.65 4.70
C LEU A 10 -12.95 -31.67 4.41
N ARG A 11 -13.31 -30.85 5.40
CA ARG A 11 -14.28 -29.78 5.23
C ARG A 11 -13.61 -28.66 4.43
N LEU A 12 -14.19 -28.32 3.28
CA LEU A 12 -13.73 -27.21 2.45
C LEU A 12 -14.04 -25.88 3.12
N ARG A 13 -13.13 -24.93 2.93
CA ARG A 13 -13.27 -23.54 3.36
C ARG A 13 -14.12 -22.76 2.36
N ARG A 14 -14.70 -21.63 2.76
CA ARG A 14 -15.60 -20.84 1.90
C ARG A 14 -14.92 -20.41 0.59
N HIS A 15 -13.73 -19.82 0.63
CA HIS A 15 -12.99 -19.47 -0.59
C HIS A 15 -12.64 -20.69 -1.46
N GLN A 16 -12.42 -21.86 -0.86
CA GLN A 16 -12.17 -23.10 -1.61
C GLN A 16 -13.44 -23.59 -2.33
N GLU A 17 -14.59 -23.52 -1.66
CA GLU A 17 -15.89 -23.83 -2.27
C GLU A 17 -16.22 -22.88 -3.43
N LEU A 18 -16.00 -21.57 -3.22
CA LEU A 18 -16.20 -20.55 -4.25
C LEU A 18 -15.24 -20.74 -5.43
N SER A 19 -13.96 -21.01 -5.16
CA SER A 19 -12.96 -21.29 -6.17
C SER A 19 -13.32 -22.52 -7.01
N LEU A 20 -13.73 -23.61 -6.37
CA LEU A 20 -14.15 -24.83 -7.06
C LEU A 20 -15.43 -24.60 -7.88
N ALA A 21 -16.39 -23.83 -7.37
CA ALA A 21 -17.59 -23.48 -8.12
C ALA A 21 -17.27 -22.62 -9.36
N ALA A 22 -16.35 -21.66 -9.23
CA ALA A 22 -15.89 -20.83 -10.35
C ALA A 22 -15.15 -21.66 -11.40
N LEU A 23 -14.30 -22.60 -10.98
CA LEU A 23 -13.64 -23.57 -11.85
C LEU A 23 -14.66 -24.45 -12.58
N ASP A 24 -15.64 -25.02 -11.87
CA ASP A 24 -16.69 -25.85 -12.46
C ASP A 24 -17.48 -25.08 -13.53
N GLN A 25 -17.80 -23.79 -13.28
CA GLN A 25 -18.42 -22.91 -14.27
C GLN A 25 -17.52 -22.65 -15.48
N ALA A 26 -16.24 -22.32 -15.26
CA ALA A 26 -15.27 -22.10 -16.33
C ALA A 26 -15.15 -23.35 -17.23
N TRP A 27 -15.05 -24.53 -16.62
CA TRP A 27 -14.95 -25.79 -17.35
C TRP A 27 -16.24 -26.18 -18.06
N ALA A 28 -17.41 -25.85 -17.50
CA ALA A 28 -18.71 -26.06 -18.15
C ALA A 28 -18.92 -25.12 -19.35
N ALA A 29 -18.38 -23.89 -19.27
CA ALA A 29 -18.36 -22.93 -20.38
C ALA A 29 -17.39 -23.29 -21.50
N GLY A 30 -16.69 -24.42 -21.39
CA GLY A 30 -15.75 -24.90 -22.41
C GLY A 30 -14.35 -24.26 -22.35
N ARG A 31 -14.02 -23.52 -21.27
CA ARG A 31 -12.64 -23.06 -21.07
C ARG A 31 -11.70 -24.26 -20.94
N VAL A 32 -10.50 -24.12 -21.48
CA VAL A 32 -9.41 -25.11 -21.37
C VAL A 32 -8.26 -24.62 -20.51
N ARG A 33 -8.22 -23.32 -20.20
CA ARG A 33 -7.24 -22.67 -19.35
C ARG A 33 -7.97 -21.94 -18.21
N ALA A 34 -7.44 -22.04 -17.00
CA ALA A 34 -7.91 -21.29 -15.84
C ALA A 34 -6.73 -20.92 -14.94
N LEU A 35 -6.82 -19.74 -14.35
CA LEU A 35 -5.94 -19.27 -13.29
C LEU A 35 -6.75 -19.10 -12.00
N VAL A 36 -6.22 -19.62 -10.89
CA VAL A 36 -6.76 -19.39 -9.55
C VAL A 36 -5.68 -18.80 -8.67
N GLU A 37 -6.02 -17.69 -8.03
CA GLU A 37 -5.16 -17.01 -7.07
C GLU A 37 -5.67 -17.23 -5.65
N LEU A 38 -4.81 -17.80 -4.81
CA LEU A 38 -5.10 -18.02 -3.40
C LEU A 38 -3.84 -17.73 -2.56
N PRO A 39 -3.99 -17.10 -1.38
CA PRO A 39 -2.86 -16.79 -0.52
C PRO A 39 -2.09 -18.04 -0.06
N PRO A 40 -0.81 -17.90 0.31
CA PRO A 40 -0.07 -19.01 0.90
C PRO A 40 -0.76 -19.47 2.19
N GLY A 41 -0.97 -20.78 2.34
CA GLY A 41 -1.71 -21.35 3.48
C GLY A 41 -3.23 -21.40 3.33
N ALA A 42 -3.82 -20.78 2.29
CA ALA A 42 -5.25 -20.86 2.00
C ALA A 42 -5.69 -22.26 1.48
N GLY A 43 -4.75 -23.02 0.92
CA GLY A 43 -4.98 -24.41 0.50
C GLY A 43 -5.06 -24.63 -1.01
N LYS A 44 -4.21 -23.93 -1.79
CA LYS A 44 -4.01 -24.12 -3.24
C LYS A 44 -3.95 -25.59 -3.66
N THR A 45 -3.09 -26.36 -2.99
CA THR A 45 -2.93 -27.80 -3.23
C THR A 45 -4.25 -28.57 -3.09
N LEU A 46 -5.09 -28.24 -2.10
CA LEU A 46 -6.37 -28.91 -1.90
C LEU A 46 -7.36 -28.56 -3.04
N VAL A 47 -7.43 -27.29 -3.46
CA VAL A 47 -8.29 -26.86 -4.57
C VAL A 47 -7.89 -27.56 -5.87
N GLY A 48 -6.60 -27.62 -6.18
CA GLY A 48 -6.13 -28.31 -7.39
C GLY A 48 -6.34 -29.83 -7.34
N LEU A 49 -6.12 -30.47 -6.19
CA LEU A 49 -6.40 -31.90 -6.02
C LEU A 49 -7.90 -32.24 -6.08
N GLU A 50 -8.75 -31.40 -5.52
CA GLU A 50 -10.21 -31.58 -5.58
C GLU A 50 -10.73 -31.36 -7.00
N THR A 51 -10.17 -30.40 -7.73
CA THR A 51 -10.42 -30.21 -9.17
C THR A 51 -10.01 -31.46 -9.96
N ALA A 52 -8.80 -31.99 -9.72
CA ALA A 52 -8.32 -33.23 -10.30
C ALA A 52 -9.26 -34.40 -10.02
N ARG A 53 -9.66 -34.59 -8.76
CA ARG A 53 -10.58 -35.66 -8.32
C ARG A 53 -11.93 -35.57 -9.01
N ARG A 54 -12.53 -34.38 -9.12
CA ARG A 54 -13.81 -34.16 -9.82
C ARG A 54 -13.70 -34.47 -11.31
N LEU A 55 -12.68 -33.94 -11.98
CA LEU A 55 -12.50 -34.16 -13.42
C LEU A 55 -12.18 -35.63 -13.77
N LEU A 56 -11.45 -36.34 -12.91
CA LEU A 56 -11.21 -37.78 -13.05
C LEU A 56 -12.51 -38.58 -12.83
N ALA A 57 -13.28 -38.26 -11.79
CA ALA A 57 -14.54 -38.93 -11.47
C ALA A 57 -15.59 -38.76 -12.59
N ASP A 58 -15.64 -37.58 -13.21
CA ASP A 58 -16.53 -37.28 -14.33
C ASP A 58 -15.99 -37.80 -15.68
N ALA A 59 -14.87 -38.52 -15.68
CA ALA A 59 -14.16 -39.01 -16.87
C ALA A 59 -13.83 -37.91 -17.90
N ARG A 60 -13.72 -36.65 -17.45
CA ARG A 60 -13.35 -35.50 -18.31
C ARG A 60 -11.86 -35.47 -18.58
N VAL A 61 -11.06 -36.04 -17.69
CA VAL A 61 -9.62 -36.29 -17.87
C VAL A 61 -9.29 -37.72 -17.45
N ARG A 62 -8.23 -38.28 -18.02
CA ARG A 62 -7.71 -39.62 -17.69
C ARG A 62 -6.48 -39.57 -16.80
N LYS A 63 -5.69 -38.50 -16.93
CA LYS A 63 -4.42 -38.30 -16.23
C LYS A 63 -4.32 -36.87 -15.70
N VAL A 64 -3.62 -36.71 -14.59
CA VAL A 64 -3.31 -35.42 -13.98
C VAL A 64 -1.81 -35.33 -13.82
N VAL A 65 -1.20 -34.28 -14.34
CA VAL A 65 0.22 -33.97 -14.16
C VAL A 65 0.32 -32.67 -13.39
N VAL A 66 1.07 -32.70 -12.29
CA VAL A 66 1.34 -31.53 -11.45
C VAL A 66 2.81 -31.17 -11.60
N LEU A 67 3.08 -29.90 -11.89
CA LEU A 67 4.42 -29.34 -11.89
C LEU A 67 4.54 -28.28 -10.79
N GLY A 68 5.47 -28.48 -9.86
CA GLY A 68 5.83 -27.51 -8.83
C GLY A 68 7.29 -27.03 -8.95
N PRO A 69 7.69 -25.98 -8.22
CA PRO A 69 9.02 -25.38 -8.39
C PRO A 69 10.15 -26.16 -7.71
N ASN A 70 9.83 -26.95 -6.70
CA ASN A 70 10.83 -27.71 -5.93
C ASN A 70 10.27 -29.02 -5.39
N THR A 71 11.16 -29.86 -4.84
CA THR A 71 10.79 -31.18 -4.32
C THR A 71 9.99 -31.15 -3.02
N ALA A 72 10.01 -30.03 -2.28
CA ALA A 72 9.16 -29.88 -1.10
C ALA A 72 7.68 -29.78 -1.53
N ILE A 73 7.37 -28.94 -2.52
CA ILE A 73 6.02 -28.81 -3.07
C ILE A 73 5.59 -30.10 -3.76
N GLN A 74 6.47 -30.75 -4.52
CA GLN A 74 6.20 -32.08 -5.09
C GLN A 74 5.74 -33.09 -4.02
N GLY A 75 6.46 -33.15 -2.88
CA GLY A 75 6.11 -34.01 -1.76
C GLY A 75 4.78 -33.65 -1.08
N GLN A 76 4.43 -32.36 -1.02
CA GLN A 76 3.14 -31.89 -0.52
C GLN A 76 1.98 -32.39 -1.40
N TRP A 77 2.12 -32.29 -2.72
CA TRP A 77 1.12 -32.80 -3.68
C TRP A 77 0.95 -34.32 -3.59
N ALA A 78 2.06 -35.06 -3.53
CA ALA A 78 2.01 -36.52 -3.37
C ALA A 78 1.29 -36.94 -2.08
N THR A 79 1.64 -36.28 -0.97
CA THR A 79 0.99 -36.54 0.33
C THR A 79 -0.50 -36.19 0.30
N GLY A 80 -0.86 -35.05 -0.32
CA GLY A 80 -2.25 -34.61 -0.45
C GLY A 80 -3.10 -35.54 -1.32
N ALA A 81 -2.57 -35.97 -2.46
CA ALA A 81 -3.24 -36.90 -3.37
C ALA A 81 -3.52 -38.25 -2.67
N ALA A 82 -2.53 -38.80 -1.97
CA ALA A 82 -2.68 -40.04 -1.21
C ALA A 82 -3.76 -39.94 -0.12
N ARG A 83 -3.87 -38.79 0.57
CA ARG A 83 -4.92 -38.54 1.58
C ARG A 83 -6.32 -38.53 0.99
N LEU A 84 -6.47 -38.11 -0.28
CA LEU A 84 -7.74 -38.13 -1.00
C LEU A 84 -8.02 -39.47 -1.69
N GLY A 85 -7.15 -40.46 -1.52
CA GLY A 85 -7.29 -41.79 -2.12
C GLY A 85 -6.93 -41.87 -3.61
N LEU A 86 -6.24 -40.86 -4.14
CA LEU A 86 -5.74 -40.86 -5.52
C LEU A 86 -4.40 -41.59 -5.60
N ARG A 87 -4.21 -42.41 -6.64
CA ARG A 87 -2.89 -43.01 -6.92
C ARG A 87 -1.95 -41.96 -7.47
N VAL A 88 -0.80 -41.79 -6.83
CA VAL A 88 0.18 -40.76 -7.16
C VAL A 88 1.59 -41.34 -7.29
N THR A 89 2.32 -40.81 -8.26
CA THR A 89 3.71 -41.18 -8.57
C THR A 89 4.55 -39.94 -8.88
N ASP A 90 5.87 -40.07 -8.83
CA ASP A 90 6.85 -39.12 -9.33
C ASP A 90 7.56 -39.62 -10.61
N ASP A 91 7.05 -40.69 -11.21
CA ASP A 91 7.58 -41.27 -12.45
C ASP A 91 7.09 -40.52 -13.70
N ARG A 92 8.03 -40.05 -14.52
CA ARG A 92 7.79 -39.31 -15.78
C ARG A 92 7.04 -40.11 -16.84
N LEU A 93 6.93 -41.43 -16.69
CA LEU A 93 6.14 -42.30 -17.56
C LEU A 93 4.63 -42.28 -17.24
N LEU A 94 4.21 -41.51 -16.24
CA LEU A 94 2.83 -41.31 -15.85
C LEU A 94 2.04 -42.61 -15.56
N PRO A 95 2.55 -43.59 -14.79
CA PRO A 95 1.86 -44.86 -14.57
C PRO A 95 0.52 -44.73 -13.81
N ASP A 96 0.42 -43.76 -12.91
CA ASP A 96 -0.74 -43.56 -12.02
C ASP A 96 -1.68 -42.44 -12.45
N GLU A 97 -2.81 -42.26 -11.76
CA GLU A 97 -3.82 -41.22 -12.07
C GLU A 97 -3.26 -39.81 -11.96
N VAL A 98 -2.48 -39.57 -10.91
CA VAL A 98 -1.80 -38.30 -10.63
C VAL A 98 -0.29 -38.53 -10.72
N THR A 99 0.41 -37.61 -11.36
CA THR A 99 1.88 -37.58 -11.35
C THR A 99 2.35 -36.22 -10.86
N ALA A 100 3.15 -36.19 -9.79
CA ALA A 100 3.68 -34.95 -9.21
C ALA A 100 5.18 -34.84 -9.51
N LEU A 101 5.57 -33.80 -10.24
CA LEU A 101 6.93 -33.54 -10.71
C LEU A 101 7.35 -32.11 -10.38
N THR A 102 8.62 -31.82 -10.60
CA THR A 102 9.12 -30.43 -10.58
C THR A 102 9.24 -29.87 -11.99
N TYR A 103 9.26 -28.53 -12.14
CA TYR A 103 9.52 -27.89 -13.44
C TYR A 103 10.83 -28.39 -14.07
N GLN A 104 11.87 -28.63 -13.26
CA GLN A 104 13.16 -29.16 -13.75
C GLN A 104 13.07 -30.58 -14.34
N SER A 105 11.93 -31.27 -14.19
CA SER A 105 11.69 -32.53 -14.88
C SER A 105 11.35 -32.36 -16.36
N LEU A 106 10.97 -31.16 -16.80
CA LEU A 106 10.80 -30.81 -18.21
C LEU A 106 12.14 -30.38 -18.83
N ALA A 107 12.88 -29.47 -18.20
CA ALA A 107 14.15 -28.96 -18.71
C ALA A 107 15.13 -28.63 -17.57
N VAL A 108 16.42 -28.53 -17.87
CA VAL A 108 17.41 -27.97 -16.93
C VAL A 108 18.01 -26.77 -17.63
N PHE A 109 17.69 -25.58 -17.13
CA PHE A 109 18.34 -24.34 -17.56
C PHE A 109 19.43 -24.00 -16.54
N ASP A 110 20.63 -23.66 -17.01
CA ASP A 110 21.68 -23.15 -16.13
C ASP A 110 21.33 -21.72 -15.75
N ALA A 111 21.44 -21.36 -14.46
CA ALA A 111 21.04 -20.04 -13.97
C ALA A 111 21.92 -18.89 -14.55
N ASP A 112 23.09 -19.22 -15.11
CA ASP A 112 23.97 -18.27 -15.79
C ASP A 112 23.56 -18.02 -17.27
N ASP A 113 22.69 -18.85 -17.85
CA ASP A 113 22.13 -18.67 -19.20
C ASP A 113 20.86 -17.78 -19.22
N GLU A 114 20.41 -17.30 -18.05
CA GLU A 114 19.19 -16.46 -17.89
C GLU A 114 19.36 -14.99 -18.34
N VAL A 115 20.47 -14.61 -18.99
CA VAL A 115 20.78 -13.20 -19.30
C VAL A 115 21.18 -12.94 -20.77
N ASP A 116 20.84 -13.83 -21.70
CA ASP A 116 21.07 -13.56 -23.12
C ASP A 116 19.78 -13.15 -23.84
N ASP A 117 19.48 -11.84 -23.80
CA ASP A 117 18.41 -11.20 -24.59
C ASP A 117 18.58 -11.44 -26.10
N ASP A 118 19.74 -11.93 -26.57
CA ASP A 118 20.01 -12.21 -27.98
C ASP A 118 19.68 -13.67 -28.40
N ALA A 119 19.25 -14.55 -27.48
CA ALA A 119 18.84 -15.94 -27.79
C ALA A 119 17.37 -16.06 -28.30
N ILE A 120 16.89 -15.03 -29.00
CA ILE A 120 15.45 -14.82 -29.32
C ILE A 120 14.94 -15.63 -30.54
N GLU A 121 15.76 -16.37 -31.28
CA GLU A 121 15.35 -17.03 -32.54
C GLU A 121 15.45 -18.57 -32.60
N GLN A 122 15.68 -19.28 -31.50
CA GLN A 122 15.76 -20.75 -31.51
C GLN A 122 14.56 -21.44 -30.84
N ASP A 123 14.06 -22.51 -31.48
CA ASP A 123 13.02 -23.43 -31.00
C ASP A 123 13.42 -24.05 -29.64
N LEU A 124 12.79 -23.64 -28.53
CA LEU A 124 13.20 -24.04 -27.18
C LEU A 124 12.92 -25.53 -26.91
N LEU A 125 11.96 -26.14 -27.61
CA LEU A 125 11.72 -27.58 -27.60
C LEU A 125 12.95 -28.39 -28.00
N SER A 126 13.82 -27.86 -28.87
CA SER A 126 15.07 -28.51 -29.27
C SER A 126 16.11 -28.58 -28.15
N ARG A 127 15.93 -27.80 -27.07
CA ARG A 127 16.77 -27.79 -25.86
C ARG A 127 16.27 -28.74 -24.77
N LEU A 128 15.12 -29.41 -24.96
CA LEU A 128 14.65 -30.44 -24.03
C LEU A 128 15.62 -31.62 -24.01
N HIS A 129 16.10 -32.00 -22.81
CA HIS A 129 16.83 -33.25 -22.63
C HIS A 129 15.92 -34.45 -22.95
N ASP A 130 16.50 -35.60 -23.32
CA ASP A 130 15.76 -36.85 -23.59
C ASP A 130 14.66 -37.19 -22.57
N ASN A 131 14.89 -36.89 -21.29
CA ASN A 131 13.93 -37.12 -20.21
C ASN A 131 12.70 -36.19 -20.29
N GLY A 132 12.93 -34.92 -20.64
CA GLY A 132 11.86 -33.94 -20.86
C GLY A 132 11.05 -34.26 -22.10
N ALA A 133 11.72 -34.62 -23.20
CA ALA A 133 11.07 -35.06 -24.42
C ALA A 133 10.23 -36.34 -24.20
N ALA A 134 10.72 -37.28 -23.39
CA ALA A 134 9.96 -38.48 -23.01
C ALA A 134 8.71 -38.14 -22.19
N LEU A 135 8.80 -37.18 -21.26
CA LEU A 135 7.65 -36.71 -20.48
C LEU A 135 6.59 -36.04 -21.38
N VAL A 136 7.01 -35.21 -22.34
CA VAL A 136 6.08 -34.60 -23.31
C VAL A 136 5.36 -35.67 -24.14
N ARG A 137 6.08 -36.69 -24.63
CA ARG A 137 5.46 -37.84 -25.32
C ARG A 137 4.48 -38.61 -24.44
N ALA A 138 4.84 -38.87 -23.18
CA ALA A 138 3.95 -39.52 -22.24
C ALA A 138 2.66 -38.71 -22.00
N MET A 139 2.75 -37.37 -21.96
CA MET A 139 1.58 -36.49 -21.89
C MET A 139 0.74 -36.50 -23.17
N GLN A 140 1.36 -36.61 -24.35
CA GLN A 140 0.65 -36.77 -25.62
C GLN A 140 -0.14 -38.09 -25.65
N ASP A 141 0.48 -39.18 -25.24
CA ASP A 141 -0.10 -40.54 -25.25
C ASP A 141 -1.16 -40.75 -24.15
N ALA A 142 -1.17 -39.91 -23.11
CA ALA A 142 -2.08 -40.00 -21.97
C ALA A 142 -3.57 -39.76 -22.32
N GLY A 143 -3.85 -39.08 -23.45
CA GLY A 143 -5.20 -38.63 -23.82
C GLY A 143 -5.61 -37.34 -23.07
N PRO A 144 -6.92 -37.10 -22.83
CA PRO A 144 -7.38 -35.92 -22.11
C PRO A 144 -6.74 -35.84 -20.72
N LEU A 145 -6.02 -34.76 -20.45
CA LEU A 145 -5.26 -34.60 -19.21
C LEU A 145 -5.51 -33.24 -18.56
N LEU A 146 -5.30 -33.17 -17.26
CA LEU A 146 -5.18 -31.91 -16.52
C LEU A 146 -3.71 -31.66 -16.21
N LEU A 147 -3.17 -30.54 -16.68
CA LEU A 147 -1.87 -30.02 -16.30
C LEU A 147 -2.07 -28.94 -15.24
N VAL A 148 -1.61 -29.23 -14.02
CA VAL A 148 -1.61 -28.27 -12.91
C VAL A 148 -0.23 -27.66 -12.78
N LEU A 149 -0.17 -26.33 -12.87
CA LEU A 149 1.05 -25.54 -12.73
C LEU A 149 0.98 -24.79 -11.41
N ASP A 150 1.66 -25.32 -10.38
CA ASP A 150 1.68 -24.74 -9.04
C ASP A 150 2.80 -23.70 -8.91
N GLU A 151 2.54 -22.62 -8.18
CA GLU A 151 3.37 -21.43 -8.13
C GLU A 151 3.74 -20.94 -9.54
N CYS A 152 2.72 -20.80 -10.40
CA CYS A 152 2.90 -20.51 -11.82
C CYS A 152 3.54 -19.14 -12.12
N HIS A 153 3.74 -18.28 -11.11
CA HIS A 153 4.57 -17.09 -11.23
C HIS A 153 6.06 -17.40 -11.46
N HIS A 154 6.53 -18.63 -11.19
CA HIS A 154 7.88 -19.05 -11.60
C HIS A 154 8.01 -19.20 -13.12
N LEU A 155 6.89 -19.17 -13.85
CA LEU A 155 6.84 -19.38 -15.29
C LEU A 155 6.88 -18.07 -16.09
N LEU A 156 7.21 -16.95 -15.45
CA LEU A 156 7.12 -15.61 -16.04
C LEU A 156 8.33 -15.22 -16.91
N GLU A 157 9.30 -16.13 -17.08
CA GLU A 157 10.53 -15.91 -17.84
C GLU A 157 10.73 -17.06 -18.86
N VAL A 158 11.93 -17.63 -18.99
CA VAL A 158 12.27 -18.69 -19.99
C VAL A 158 11.31 -19.88 -19.92
N TRP A 159 10.88 -20.24 -18.71
CA TRP A 159 9.98 -21.36 -18.46
C TRP A 159 8.59 -21.22 -19.07
N GLY A 160 8.03 -20.01 -19.10
CA GLY A 160 6.69 -19.82 -19.66
C GLY A 160 6.65 -19.93 -21.18
N ARG A 161 7.72 -19.48 -21.86
CA ARG A 161 7.85 -19.65 -23.31
C ARG A 161 7.98 -21.13 -23.68
N LEU A 162 8.85 -21.87 -22.97
CA LEU A 162 8.95 -23.33 -23.15
C LEU A 162 7.60 -24.02 -22.90
N LEU A 163 6.89 -23.64 -21.84
CA LEU A 163 5.56 -24.21 -21.57
C LEU A 163 4.54 -23.84 -22.65
N GLY A 164 4.60 -22.65 -23.23
CA GLY A 164 3.80 -22.28 -24.39
C GLY A 164 3.99 -23.27 -25.54
N GLU A 165 5.25 -23.52 -25.92
CA GLU A 165 5.60 -24.49 -26.98
C GLU A 165 5.19 -25.94 -26.62
N VAL A 166 5.30 -26.35 -25.36
CA VAL A 166 4.83 -27.66 -24.89
C VAL A 166 3.31 -27.76 -24.95
N LEU A 167 2.59 -26.70 -24.58
CA LEU A 167 1.13 -26.65 -24.60
C LEU A 167 0.57 -26.66 -26.02
N ASP A 168 1.29 -26.09 -26.99
CA ASP A 168 0.94 -26.19 -28.41
C ASP A 168 0.99 -27.64 -28.91
N GLN A 169 1.85 -28.48 -28.32
CA GLN A 169 1.90 -29.92 -28.57
C GLN A 169 0.86 -30.74 -27.79
N LEU A 170 0.08 -30.11 -26.89
CA LEU A 170 -0.90 -30.75 -26.03
C LEU A 170 -2.30 -30.10 -26.16
N PRO A 171 -2.91 -30.05 -27.36
CA PRO A 171 -4.21 -29.40 -27.56
C PRO A 171 -5.36 -30.05 -26.76
N GLN A 172 -5.18 -31.28 -26.28
CA GLN A 172 -6.11 -32.02 -25.44
C GLN A 172 -5.99 -31.69 -23.94
N ALA A 173 -4.97 -30.94 -23.51
CA ALA A 173 -4.73 -30.65 -22.11
C ALA A 173 -5.60 -29.49 -21.61
N ARG A 174 -6.17 -29.66 -20.42
CA ARG A 174 -6.67 -28.55 -19.62
C ARG A 174 -5.55 -28.04 -18.72
N VAL A 175 -5.42 -26.73 -18.58
CA VAL A 175 -4.38 -26.10 -17.78
C VAL A 175 -5.01 -25.38 -16.60
N LEU A 176 -4.53 -25.69 -15.39
CA LEU A 176 -4.87 -25.01 -14.16
C LEU A 176 -3.61 -24.38 -13.57
N GLY A 177 -3.53 -23.05 -13.62
CA GLY A 177 -2.52 -22.28 -12.90
C GLY A 177 -2.96 -22.01 -11.47
N LEU A 178 -2.06 -22.23 -10.51
CA LEU A 178 -2.26 -21.89 -9.11
C LEU A 178 -1.15 -20.93 -8.67
N THR A 179 -1.52 -19.76 -8.17
CA THR A 179 -0.55 -18.75 -7.71
C THR A 179 -1.03 -18.07 -6.43
N ALA A 180 -0.08 -17.48 -5.70
CA ALA A 180 -0.35 -16.53 -4.62
C ALA A 180 0.05 -15.08 -4.99
N THR A 181 0.50 -14.87 -6.22
CA THR A 181 1.01 -13.59 -6.70
C THR A 181 -0.02 -12.93 -7.61
N PRO A 182 -0.43 -11.68 -7.34
CA PRO A 182 -1.42 -10.99 -8.13
C PRO A 182 -0.87 -10.55 -9.50
N PRO A 183 -1.70 -10.60 -10.56
CA PRO A 183 -1.31 -10.16 -11.91
C PRO A 183 -0.85 -8.70 -11.98
N GLU A 184 -1.32 -7.85 -11.06
CA GLU A 184 -0.96 -6.43 -10.99
C GLU A 184 0.54 -6.19 -10.74
N SER A 185 1.24 -7.18 -10.19
CA SER A 185 2.68 -7.12 -9.93
C SER A 185 3.55 -7.56 -11.11
N LEU A 186 2.93 -7.92 -12.24
CA LEU A 186 3.60 -8.40 -13.45
C LEU A 186 3.99 -7.25 -14.37
N THR A 187 5.12 -7.38 -15.07
CA THR A 187 5.41 -6.51 -16.21
C THR A 187 4.40 -6.75 -17.34
N THR A 188 4.30 -5.82 -18.29
CA THR A 188 3.40 -5.95 -19.46
C THR A 188 3.62 -7.27 -20.21
N ASP A 189 4.89 -7.66 -20.40
CA ASP A 189 5.26 -8.89 -21.11
C ASP A 189 4.90 -10.14 -20.29
N GLN A 190 5.11 -10.10 -18.97
CA GLN A 190 4.74 -11.17 -18.06
C GLN A 190 3.22 -11.35 -17.98
N ALA A 191 2.46 -10.26 -17.96
CA ALA A 191 1.00 -10.28 -17.97
C ALA A 191 0.45 -10.88 -19.28
N ALA A 192 1.04 -10.54 -20.42
CA ALA A 192 0.70 -11.14 -21.70
C ALA A 192 0.98 -12.65 -21.72
N LEU A 193 2.13 -13.08 -21.20
CA LEU A 193 2.48 -14.49 -21.09
C LEU A 193 1.52 -15.28 -20.16
N VAL A 194 1.10 -14.69 -19.04
CA VAL A 194 0.09 -15.29 -18.15
C VAL A 194 -1.27 -15.39 -18.83
N ALA A 195 -1.70 -14.33 -19.51
CA ALA A 195 -2.96 -14.33 -20.25
C ALA A 195 -2.96 -15.40 -21.36
N ASP A 196 -1.82 -15.57 -22.04
CA ASP A 196 -1.65 -16.65 -23.00
C ASP A 196 -1.72 -18.01 -22.29
N LEU A 197 -0.86 -18.30 -21.32
CA LEU A 197 -0.78 -19.62 -20.68
C LEU A 197 -2.06 -20.05 -19.93
N PHE A 198 -2.75 -19.11 -19.29
CA PHE A 198 -3.80 -19.41 -18.32
C PHE A 198 -5.16 -18.75 -18.61
N GLY A 199 -5.23 -17.73 -19.46
CA GLY A 199 -6.42 -16.92 -19.67
C GLY A 199 -6.72 -15.99 -18.48
N GLU A 200 -7.95 -15.49 -18.42
CA GLU A 200 -8.43 -14.66 -17.30
C GLU A 200 -8.48 -15.44 -15.99
N THR A 201 -8.14 -14.76 -14.89
CA THR A 201 -8.32 -15.27 -13.52
C THR A 201 -9.78 -15.66 -13.29
N VAL A 202 -9.99 -16.92 -12.92
CA VAL A 202 -11.31 -17.50 -12.66
C VAL A 202 -11.78 -17.19 -11.24
N PHE A 203 -10.84 -17.14 -10.30
CA PHE A 203 -11.11 -16.83 -8.91
C PHE A 203 -9.86 -16.28 -8.22
N GLU A 204 -10.07 -15.31 -7.35
CA GLU A 204 -9.06 -14.69 -6.49
C GLU A 204 -9.63 -14.60 -5.07
N ALA A 205 -8.78 -14.81 -4.07
CA ALA A 205 -9.08 -14.46 -2.69
C ALA A 205 -7.91 -13.68 -2.09
N SER A 206 -8.20 -12.62 -1.35
CA SER A 206 -7.16 -11.82 -0.71
C SER A 206 -6.70 -12.41 0.64
N ILE A 207 -5.50 -12.02 1.10
CA ILE A 207 -5.03 -12.33 2.46
C ILE A 207 -6.04 -11.84 3.52
N PRO A 208 -6.54 -10.59 3.48
CA PRO A 208 -7.57 -10.12 4.39
C PRO A 208 -8.82 -10.98 4.43
N ALA A 209 -9.33 -11.44 3.28
CA ALA A 209 -10.48 -12.33 3.22
C ALA A 209 -10.21 -13.64 3.97
N ALA A 210 -9.06 -14.26 3.73
CA ALA A 210 -8.69 -15.51 4.39
C ALA A 210 -8.49 -15.35 5.92
N VAL A 211 -8.06 -14.18 6.40
CA VAL A 211 -8.00 -13.87 7.84
C VAL A 211 -9.40 -13.63 8.41
N ARG A 212 -10.26 -12.88 7.70
CA ARG A 212 -11.65 -12.62 8.13
C ARG A 212 -12.49 -13.90 8.20
N GLU A 213 -12.20 -14.88 7.36
CA GLU A 213 -12.80 -16.22 7.40
C GLU A 213 -12.26 -17.09 8.55
N GLY A 214 -11.12 -16.72 9.16
CA GLY A 214 -10.44 -17.50 10.20
C GLY A 214 -9.57 -18.63 9.65
N ASP A 215 -9.24 -18.61 8.36
CA ASP A 215 -8.42 -19.62 7.69
C ASP A 215 -6.92 -19.30 7.72
N LEU A 216 -6.59 -18.03 7.92
CA LEU A 216 -5.29 -17.52 8.30
C LEU A 216 -5.38 -16.83 9.67
N ALA A 217 -4.28 -16.88 10.42
CA ALA A 217 -4.15 -16.22 11.71
C ALA A 217 -4.19 -14.68 11.52
N PRO A 218 -4.84 -13.95 12.44
CA PRO A 218 -4.67 -12.50 12.55
C PRO A 218 -3.19 -12.14 12.64
N PHE A 219 -2.81 -11.00 12.07
CA PHE A 219 -1.41 -10.60 12.02
C PHE A 219 -1.17 -9.10 12.11
N ALA A 220 0.06 -8.70 12.41
CA ALA A 220 0.52 -7.33 12.27
C ALA A 220 1.94 -7.31 11.68
N GLU A 221 2.19 -6.29 10.86
CA GLU A 221 3.52 -5.95 10.36
C GLU A 221 4.09 -4.83 11.22
N LEU A 222 5.36 -4.97 11.59
CA LEU A 222 6.07 -4.08 12.49
C LEU A 222 7.41 -3.69 11.85
N ALA A 223 7.87 -2.48 12.10
CA ALA A 223 9.18 -2.01 11.66
C ALA A 223 10.12 -1.84 12.87
N TRP A 224 11.39 -2.14 12.70
CA TRP A 224 12.42 -1.76 13.67
C TRP A 224 13.46 -0.91 12.96
N LEU A 225 13.49 0.38 13.29
CA LEU A 225 14.36 1.36 12.64
C LEU A 225 15.68 1.47 13.39
N VAL A 226 16.80 1.39 12.67
CA VAL A 226 18.14 1.56 13.22
C VAL A 226 18.94 2.56 12.40
N THR A 227 19.95 3.15 13.02
CA THR A 227 21.02 3.86 12.31
C THR A 227 22.22 2.93 12.11
N PRO A 228 23.11 3.21 11.14
CA PRO A 228 24.37 2.50 11.01
C PRO A 228 25.19 2.57 12.31
N THR A 229 26.13 1.63 12.47
CA THR A 229 27.13 1.73 13.55
C THR A 229 28.06 2.92 13.31
N ALA A 230 28.77 3.37 14.35
CA ALA A 230 29.65 4.53 14.26
C ALA A 230 30.70 4.42 13.12
N SER A 231 31.28 3.23 12.89
CA SER A 231 32.24 2.99 11.81
C SER A 231 31.58 3.01 10.42
N GLU A 232 30.37 2.45 10.30
CA GLU A 232 29.59 2.49 9.06
C GLU A 232 29.17 3.93 8.74
N GLU A 233 28.75 4.71 9.74
CA GLU A 233 28.33 6.10 9.59
C GLU A 233 29.49 7.02 9.17
N GLU A 234 30.67 6.88 9.78
CA GLU A 234 31.87 7.63 9.39
C GLU A 234 32.23 7.38 7.92
N TRP A 235 32.17 6.11 7.49
CA TRP A 235 32.42 5.76 6.09
C TRP A 235 31.36 6.33 5.14
N LEU A 236 30.08 6.25 5.52
CA LEU A 236 28.96 6.80 4.74
C LEU A 236 29.10 8.32 4.59
N ALA A 237 29.44 9.04 5.65
CA ALA A 237 29.69 10.48 5.59
C ALA A 237 30.83 10.83 4.61
N GLY A 238 31.89 10.01 4.59
CA GLY A 238 32.98 10.12 3.61
C GLY A 238 32.55 9.93 2.15
N GLN A 239 31.61 9.02 1.88
CA GLN A 239 31.03 8.86 0.53
C GLN A 239 30.11 10.03 0.16
N ALA A 240 29.28 10.50 1.11
CA ALA A 240 28.34 11.60 0.90
C ALA A 240 29.04 12.91 0.49
N ALA A 241 30.23 13.17 1.03
CA ALA A 241 31.01 14.37 0.73
C ALA A 241 31.30 14.55 -0.76
N ARG A 242 31.56 13.44 -1.50
CA ARG A 242 31.87 13.49 -2.93
C ARG A 242 30.67 13.90 -3.77
N PHE A 243 29.49 13.35 -3.46
CA PHE A 243 28.26 13.70 -4.15
C PHE A 243 27.82 15.13 -3.80
N THR A 244 27.93 15.53 -2.53
CA THR A 244 27.65 16.89 -2.09
C THR A 244 28.53 17.92 -2.81
N ALA A 245 29.82 17.62 -2.97
CA ALA A 245 30.72 18.46 -3.75
C ALA A 245 30.30 18.56 -5.23
N LEU A 246 29.81 17.47 -5.84
CA LEU A 246 29.26 17.53 -7.19
C LEU A 246 28.01 18.41 -7.25
N VAL A 247 27.06 18.25 -6.32
CA VAL A 247 25.83 19.08 -6.29
C VAL A 247 26.19 20.56 -6.18
N HIS A 248 27.16 20.92 -5.33
CA HIS A 248 27.65 22.29 -5.24
C HIS A 248 28.26 22.79 -6.55
N GLN A 249 29.01 21.95 -7.28
CA GLN A 249 29.54 22.30 -8.61
C GLN A 249 28.43 22.48 -9.65
N LEU A 250 27.39 21.63 -9.63
CA LEU A 250 26.25 21.74 -10.55
C LEU A 250 25.48 23.05 -10.37
N THR A 251 25.47 23.62 -9.16
CA THR A 251 24.83 24.91 -8.88
C THR A 251 25.70 26.12 -9.24
N ASP A 252 26.96 25.92 -9.65
CA ASP A 252 27.85 27.00 -10.07
C ASP A 252 27.55 27.43 -11.52
N PRO A 253 27.20 28.71 -11.78
CA PRO A 253 26.92 29.20 -13.13
C PRO A 253 28.13 29.19 -14.07
N ALA A 254 29.35 28.94 -13.57
CA ALA A 254 30.55 28.79 -14.39
C ALA A 254 30.87 27.33 -14.76
N PHE A 255 30.07 26.36 -14.31
CA PHE A 255 30.35 24.93 -14.50
C PHE A 255 29.80 24.39 -15.81
N GLY A 256 30.71 24.19 -16.79
CA GLY A 256 30.38 23.75 -18.15
C GLY A 256 30.01 24.89 -19.09
N SER A 257 29.95 24.58 -20.39
CA SER A 257 29.60 25.54 -21.45
C SER A 257 28.13 25.98 -21.36
N THR A 258 27.25 25.07 -20.93
CA THR A 258 25.83 25.33 -20.64
C THR A 258 25.58 24.98 -19.17
N PRO A 259 25.50 25.97 -18.26
CA PRO A 259 25.31 25.72 -16.84
C PRO A 259 24.06 24.90 -16.55
N PHE A 260 24.14 23.99 -15.58
CA PHE A 260 23.07 23.03 -15.29
C PHE A 260 21.73 23.70 -14.99
N LEU A 261 21.68 24.66 -14.05
CA LEU A 261 20.42 25.33 -13.68
C LEU A 261 19.80 26.10 -14.86
N SER A 262 20.62 26.79 -15.66
CA SER A 262 20.16 27.47 -16.87
C SER A 262 19.56 26.50 -17.89
N TRP A 263 20.13 25.29 -18.01
CA TRP A 263 19.58 24.25 -18.85
C TRP A 263 18.27 23.67 -18.29
N VAL A 264 18.17 23.46 -16.97
CA VAL A 264 16.94 22.98 -16.32
C VAL A 264 15.80 24.00 -16.56
N ASP A 265 16.07 25.30 -16.40
CA ASP A 265 15.10 26.35 -16.70
C ASP A 265 14.62 26.28 -18.16
N ALA A 266 15.54 26.18 -19.12
CA ALA A 266 15.20 26.05 -20.53
C ALA A 266 14.40 24.76 -20.81
N ARG A 267 14.72 23.66 -20.13
CA ARG A 267 14.09 22.34 -20.31
C ARG A 267 12.65 22.29 -19.81
N PHE A 268 12.35 22.95 -18.69
CA PHE A 268 11.07 22.80 -17.99
C PHE A 268 10.20 24.07 -17.96
N LEU A 269 10.77 25.27 -18.06
CA LEU A 269 10.04 26.54 -17.94
C LEU A 269 9.73 27.22 -19.27
N SER A 270 10.28 26.72 -20.38
CA SER A 270 10.04 27.31 -21.70
C SER A 270 8.55 27.31 -22.08
N PRO A 271 8.00 28.41 -22.63
CA PRO A 271 6.58 28.52 -22.97
C PRO A 271 6.08 27.46 -23.96
N ASP A 272 6.97 26.96 -24.81
CA ASP A 272 6.67 25.94 -25.82
C ASP A 272 6.70 24.50 -25.26
N VAL A 273 7.04 24.32 -23.99
CA VAL A 273 7.13 23.00 -23.34
C VAL A 273 5.78 22.60 -22.73
N GLY A 274 5.21 21.53 -23.25
CA GLY A 274 4.02 20.91 -22.66
C GLY A 274 4.38 20.10 -21.41
N TRP A 275 4.26 20.66 -20.20
CA TRP A 275 4.51 19.92 -18.95
C TRP A 275 3.77 18.58 -18.88
N ALA A 276 2.51 18.55 -19.32
CA ALA A 276 1.70 17.33 -19.35
C ALA A 276 2.24 16.25 -20.29
N GLU A 277 3.05 16.60 -21.29
CA GLU A 277 3.75 15.65 -22.15
C GLU A 277 4.97 15.09 -21.46
N ILE A 278 5.78 15.92 -20.78
CA ILE A 278 6.92 15.47 -19.98
C ILE A 278 6.45 14.56 -18.84
N ALA A 279 5.46 14.99 -18.06
CA ALA A 279 4.93 14.22 -16.94
C ALA A 279 4.35 12.86 -17.35
N ARG A 280 3.89 12.71 -18.59
CA ARG A 280 3.38 11.44 -19.13
C ARG A 280 4.49 10.59 -19.78
N GLY A 281 5.42 11.23 -20.47
CA GLY A 281 6.49 10.55 -21.20
C GLY A 281 7.65 10.11 -20.31
N ASP A 282 7.94 10.87 -19.25
CA ASP A 282 8.98 10.57 -18.27
C ASP A 282 8.54 11.05 -16.86
N PRO A 283 7.65 10.30 -16.18
CA PRO A 283 7.18 10.64 -14.84
C PRO A 283 8.32 10.80 -13.80
N PRO A 284 9.36 9.93 -13.76
CA PRO A 284 10.49 10.12 -12.84
C PRO A 284 11.24 11.45 -13.04
N LEU A 285 11.50 11.86 -14.29
CA LEU A 285 12.15 13.14 -14.57
C LEU A 285 11.28 14.34 -14.16
N ALA A 286 9.96 14.25 -14.43
CA ALA A 286 9.02 15.29 -14.00
C ALA A 286 8.98 15.43 -12.46
N ARG A 287 8.99 14.31 -11.73
CA ARG A 287 9.10 14.31 -10.27
C ARG A 287 10.40 14.94 -9.79
N ALA A 288 11.53 14.59 -10.40
CA ALA A 288 12.83 15.16 -10.04
C ALA A 288 12.86 16.68 -10.21
N ALA A 289 12.28 17.20 -11.30
CA ALA A 289 12.13 18.65 -11.52
C ALA A 289 11.22 19.31 -10.47
N LEU A 290 10.12 18.66 -10.07
CA LEU A 290 9.25 19.18 -9.00
C LEU A 290 9.93 19.19 -7.63
N ARG A 291 10.80 18.20 -7.33
CA ARG A 291 11.61 18.21 -6.11
C ARG A 291 12.71 19.27 -6.15
N LEU A 292 13.28 19.58 -7.33
CA LEU A 292 14.15 20.76 -7.48
C LEU A 292 13.40 22.06 -7.17
N HIS A 293 12.13 22.15 -7.58
CA HIS A 293 11.28 23.28 -7.21
C HIS A 293 11.06 23.37 -5.70
N HIS A 294 10.81 22.24 -5.03
CA HIS A 294 10.72 22.20 -3.57
C HIS A 294 11.98 22.69 -2.87
N ALA A 295 13.16 22.30 -3.36
CA ALA A 295 14.46 22.80 -2.87
C ALA A 295 14.77 24.26 -3.26
N GLY A 296 13.87 24.95 -3.96
CA GLY A 296 14.04 26.35 -4.36
C GLY A 296 15.03 26.55 -5.51
N LEU A 297 15.37 25.49 -6.25
CA LEU A 297 16.35 25.50 -7.36
C LEU A 297 15.69 25.61 -8.74
N LEU A 298 14.36 25.56 -8.82
CA LEU A 298 13.58 25.67 -10.04
C LEU A 298 12.25 26.39 -9.76
N GLU A 299 11.80 27.28 -10.65
CA GLU A 299 10.41 27.79 -10.55
C GLU A 299 9.40 26.71 -10.90
N LEU A 300 8.14 26.81 -10.44
CA LEU A 300 7.15 25.77 -10.74
C LEU A 300 6.78 25.75 -12.23
N PRO A 301 7.00 24.63 -12.96
CA PRO A 301 6.72 24.58 -14.40
C PRO A 301 5.25 24.85 -14.75
N VAL A 302 5.02 25.32 -15.98
CA VAL A 302 3.67 25.68 -16.45
C VAL A 302 2.76 24.46 -16.58
N GLY A 303 1.80 24.34 -15.66
CA GLY A 303 0.86 23.22 -15.59
C GLY A 303 1.28 22.12 -14.60
N ALA A 304 2.39 22.28 -13.89
CA ALA A 304 2.86 21.37 -12.86
C ALA A 304 2.11 21.55 -11.53
N ARG A 305 2.15 20.51 -10.69
CA ARG A 305 1.45 20.43 -9.40
C ARG A 305 2.37 19.86 -8.33
N VAL A 306 2.24 20.38 -7.11
CA VAL A 306 2.99 19.91 -5.94
C VAL A 306 2.10 18.94 -5.17
N THR A 307 2.41 17.65 -5.25
CA THR A 307 1.80 16.56 -4.47
C THR A 307 2.66 16.23 -3.23
N GLU A 308 2.20 15.34 -2.34
CA GLU A 308 3.01 14.85 -1.21
C GLU A 308 4.39 14.34 -1.67
N GLU A 309 4.41 13.56 -2.75
CA GLU A 309 5.61 12.94 -3.33
C GLU A 309 6.76 13.91 -3.62
N VAL A 310 6.46 15.19 -3.86
CA VAL A 310 7.44 16.21 -4.25
C VAL A 310 7.73 17.22 -3.14
N ARG A 311 7.22 17.01 -1.92
CA ARG A 311 7.52 17.81 -0.72
C ARG A 311 8.77 17.31 0.02
N THR A 312 9.73 16.79 -0.73
CA THR A 312 11.03 16.35 -0.22
C THR A 312 12.12 17.00 -1.07
N ASP A 313 13.28 17.22 -0.48
CA ASP A 313 14.46 17.61 -1.25
C ASP A 313 14.80 16.55 -2.32
N PRO A 314 15.43 16.94 -3.44
CA PRO A 314 15.82 16.01 -4.48
C PRO A 314 16.75 14.92 -3.93
N THR A 315 16.37 13.67 -4.15
CA THR A 315 17.19 12.51 -3.81
C THR A 315 18.37 12.39 -4.77
N ALA A 316 19.34 11.53 -4.45
CA ALA A 316 20.41 11.21 -5.40
C ALA A 316 19.88 10.63 -6.73
N ASP A 317 18.77 9.89 -6.72
CA ASP A 317 18.15 9.43 -7.99
C ASP A 317 17.62 10.61 -8.81
N ASP A 318 16.97 11.58 -8.16
CA ASP A 318 16.42 12.77 -8.82
C ASP A 318 17.54 13.58 -9.47
N TRP A 319 18.61 13.87 -8.72
CA TRP A 319 19.80 14.54 -9.25
C TRP A 319 20.43 13.78 -10.42
N VAL A 320 20.54 12.45 -10.33
CA VAL A 320 21.10 11.62 -11.40
C VAL A 320 20.24 11.67 -12.66
N LEU A 321 18.92 11.64 -12.55
CA LEU A 321 18.02 11.76 -13.70
C LEU A 321 18.19 13.10 -14.41
N LEU A 322 18.24 14.19 -13.64
CA LEU A 322 18.40 15.54 -14.18
C LEU A 322 19.78 15.74 -14.82
N VAL A 323 20.85 15.27 -14.17
CA VAL A 323 22.22 15.32 -14.71
C VAL A 323 22.34 14.47 -15.96
N ASP A 324 21.72 13.29 -16.01
CA ASP A 324 21.73 12.44 -17.19
C ASP A 324 21.02 13.10 -18.38
N ASP A 325 19.85 13.74 -18.18
CA ASP A 325 19.16 14.49 -19.24
C ASP A 325 19.98 15.71 -19.69
N TRP A 326 20.62 16.43 -18.75
CA TRP A 326 21.53 17.54 -19.05
C TRP A 326 22.76 17.11 -19.85
N LEU A 327 23.46 16.05 -19.44
CA LEU A 327 24.65 15.57 -20.15
C LEU A 327 24.31 15.10 -21.57
N ARG A 328 23.15 14.46 -21.76
CA ARG A 328 22.74 13.94 -23.08
C ARG A 328 22.16 15.01 -24.01
N ARG A 329 21.48 16.04 -23.49
CA ARG A 329 20.77 17.03 -24.32
C ARG A 329 21.39 18.42 -24.27
N GLY A 330 22.02 18.77 -23.15
CA GLY A 330 22.66 20.07 -22.92
C GLY A 330 24.11 20.12 -23.38
N LEU A 331 24.89 19.06 -23.15
CA LEU A 331 26.34 19.07 -23.42
C LEU A 331 26.81 18.19 -24.59
N ALA A 332 25.97 17.26 -25.09
CA ALA A 332 26.41 16.15 -25.95
C ALA A 332 26.95 16.52 -27.36
N LEU A 333 27.17 17.80 -27.68
CA LEU A 333 27.52 18.27 -29.03
C LEU A 333 28.48 19.46 -29.07
N THR A 334 29.00 19.93 -27.95
CA THR A 334 29.75 21.20 -27.86
C THR A 334 31.24 21.07 -28.20
N GLY A 335 31.87 19.94 -27.84
CA GLY A 335 33.30 19.71 -28.05
C GLY A 335 34.21 20.65 -27.24
N ASP A 336 33.68 21.27 -26.18
CA ASP A 336 34.36 22.21 -25.31
C ASP A 336 35.15 21.49 -24.20
N ALA A 337 36.36 21.97 -23.91
CA ALA A 337 37.19 21.46 -22.82
C ALA A 337 36.52 21.65 -21.44
N ALA A 338 35.69 22.70 -21.28
CA ALA A 338 34.92 22.90 -20.05
C ALA A 338 33.92 21.77 -19.79
N ASP A 339 33.35 21.17 -20.84
CA ASP A 339 32.38 20.08 -20.71
C ASP A 339 33.08 18.73 -20.43
N ASP A 340 34.32 18.55 -20.91
CA ASP A 340 35.15 17.42 -20.52
C ASP A 340 35.43 17.42 -19.00
N GLU A 341 35.66 18.60 -18.40
CA GLU A 341 35.82 18.74 -16.95
C GLU A 341 34.54 18.39 -16.18
N VAL A 342 33.37 18.81 -16.68
CA VAL A 342 32.06 18.42 -16.14
C VAL A 342 31.90 16.91 -16.15
N VAL A 343 32.11 16.27 -17.30
CA VAL A 343 31.98 14.82 -17.44
C VAL A 343 32.97 14.10 -16.53
N ALA A 344 34.19 14.60 -16.37
CA ALA A 344 35.18 14.04 -15.46
C ALA A 344 34.76 14.15 -13.98
N ALA A 345 34.19 15.27 -13.56
CA ALA A 345 33.66 15.48 -12.22
C ALA A 345 32.48 14.54 -11.92
N VAL A 346 31.50 14.46 -12.84
CA VAL A 346 30.35 13.55 -12.73
C VAL A 346 30.84 12.10 -12.65
N ARG A 347 31.75 11.66 -13.54
CA ARG A 347 32.33 10.31 -13.50
C ARG A 347 33.00 9.97 -12.17
N ARG A 348 33.61 10.95 -11.50
CA ARG A 348 34.28 10.77 -10.21
C ARG A 348 33.29 10.66 -9.05
N ALA A 349 32.18 11.38 -9.10
CA ALA A 349 31.21 11.45 -8.00
C ALA A 349 30.13 10.37 -8.07
N LEU A 350 29.65 9.98 -9.25
CA LEU A 350 28.56 8.99 -9.41
C LEU A 350 28.77 7.65 -8.66
N PRO A 351 29.99 7.07 -8.58
CA PRO A 351 30.18 5.83 -7.83
C PRO A 351 29.79 5.93 -6.35
N SER A 352 29.91 7.11 -5.72
CA SER A 352 29.52 7.32 -4.31
C SER A 352 28.03 7.15 -4.03
N VAL A 353 27.18 7.28 -5.07
CA VAL A 353 25.73 7.09 -5.00
C VAL A 353 25.27 5.85 -5.79
N GLY A 354 26.21 4.98 -6.19
CA GLY A 354 25.90 3.71 -6.86
C GLY A 354 25.62 3.83 -8.35
N PHE A 355 26.15 4.86 -9.02
CA PHE A 355 25.95 5.10 -10.44
C PHE A 355 27.26 5.15 -11.21
N GLN A 356 27.18 4.90 -12.53
CA GLN A 356 28.31 4.98 -13.44
C GLN A 356 27.89 5.66 -14.74
N TRP A 357 28.77 6.49 -15.30
CA TRP A 357 28.57 7.10 -16.61
C TRP A 357 29.03 6.16 -17.73
N THR A 358 28.14 5.85 -18.66
CA THR A 358 28.42 5.02 -19.85
C THR A 358 28.17 5.80 -21.14
N LYS A 359 28.55 5.22 -22.28
CA LYS A 359 28.21 5.80 -23.60
C LYS A 359 26.70 5.93 -23.85
N ARG A 360 25.87 5.16 -23.14
CA ARG A 360 24.40 5.20 -23.23
C ARG A 360 23.76 6.03 -22.09
N GLY A 361 24.56 6.83 -21.38
CA GLY A 361 24.14 7.66 -20.24
C GLY A 361 24.47 7.05 -18.88
N ILE A 362 23.93 7.65 -17.81
CA ILE A 362 24.09 7.15 -16.44
C ILE A 362 23.35 5.80 -16.30
N ARG A 363 24.02 4.83 -15.68
CA ARG A 363 23.48 3.50 -15.35
C ARG A 363 23.76 3.18 -13.90
N ARG A 364 22.87 2.40 -13.28
CA ARG A 364 23.08 1.87 -11.94
C ARG A 364 24.29 0.92 -11.96
N GLY A 365 25.19 1.10 -11.01
CA GLY A 365 26.31 0.22 -10.74
C GLY A 365 26.10 -0.57 -9.44
N ARG A 366 27.10 -1.36 -9.04
CA ARG A 366 27.12 -1.99 -7.72
C ARG A 366 27.32 -0.89 -6.66
N SER A 367 26.34 -0.73 -5.77
CA SER A 367 26.40 0.26 -4.69
C SER A 367 26.94 -0.36 -3.40
N THR A 368 28.11 0.12 -2.95
CA THR A 368 28.67 -0.27 -1.65
C THR A 368 27.88 0.31 -0.49
N VAL A 369 27.30 1.51 -0.67
CA VAL A 369 26.35 2.12 0.29
C VAL A 369 25.14 1.23 0.52
N ASP A 370 24.54 0.72 -0.57
CA ASP A 370 23.37 -0.14 -0.46
C ASP A 370 23.67 -1.43 0.30
N ARG A 371 24.88 -1.98 0.10
CA ARG A 371 25.37 -3.15 0.83
C ARG A 371 25.55 -2.86 2.31
N VAL A 372 26.13 -1.71 2.68
CA VAL A 372 26.31 -1.30 4.09
C VAL A 372 24.95 -1.16 4.78
N LEU A 373 23.98 -0.49 4.16
CA LEU A 373 22.64 -0.33 4.76
C LEU A 373 21.90 -1.66 4.88
N ALA A 374 21.88 -2.47 3.81
CA ALA A 374 21.19 -3.75 3.80
C ALA A 374 21.76 -4.75 4.82
N ARG A 375 23.08 -4.69 5.07
CA ARG A 375 23.83 -5.65 5.91
C ARG A 375 24.41 -5.01 7.17
N SER A 376 23.93 -3.84 7.60
CA SER A 376 24.49 -3.14 8.77
C SER A 376 24.48 -4.02 10.01
N ALA A 377 25.55 -3.97 10.81
CA ALA A 377 25.64 -4.72 12.06
C ALA A 377 24.55 -4.32 13.07
N ALA A 378 24.04 -3.09 12.98
CA ALA A 378 22.94 -2.62 13.79
C ALA A 378 21.65 -3.45 13.58
N LYS A 379 21.45 -4.03 12.39
CA LYS A 379 20.29 -4.89 12.12
C LYS A 379 20.37 -6.22 12.89
N THR A 380 21.58 -6.76 13.07
CA THR A 380 21.81 -7.95 13.88
C THR A 380 21.51 -7.68 15.36
N VAL A 381 21.92 -6.51 15.87
CA VAL A 381 21.61 -6.08 17.24
C VAL A 381 20.10 -5.95 17.45
N ALA A 382 19.39 -5.33 16.50
CA ALA A 382 17.93 -5.24 16.52
C ALA A 382 17.27 -6.64 16.51
N ALA A 383 17.77 -7.59 15.74
CA ALA A 383 17.24 -8.96 15.73
C ALA A 383 17.34 -9.64 17.11
N VAL A 384 18.43 -9.43 17.85
CA VAL A 384 18.59 -9.90 19.24
C VAL A 384 17.57 -9.22 20.16
N GLN A 385 17.39 -7.91 20.05
CA GLN A 385 16.43 -7.14 20.85
C GLN A 385 14.98 -7.58 20.59
N ILE A 386 14.62 -7.80 19.33
CA ILE A 386 13.30 -8.32 18.94
C ILE A 386 13.08 -9.72 19.54
N ALA A 387 14.07 -10.61 19.45
CA ALA A 387 13.94 -11.96 20.01
C ALA A 387 13.79 -11.94 21.55
N ALA A 388 14.53 -11.07 22.25
CA ALA A 388 14.40 -10.90 23.68
C ALA A 388 13.01 -10.34 24.07
N THR A 389 12.55 -9.31 23.35
CA THR A 389 11.22 -8.71 23.56
C THR A 389 10.10 -9.72 23.35
N GLU A 390 10.14 -10.46 22.24
CA GLU A 390 9.14 -11.48 21.94
C GLU A 390 9.19 -12.66 22.91
N HIS A 391 10.37 -12.98 23.48
CA HIS A 391 10.49 -13.96 24.55
C HIS A 391 9.84 -13.50 25.84
N LEU A 392 9.99 -12.24 26.23
CA LEU A 392 9.30 -11.68 27.39
C LEU A 392 7.78 -11.77 27.23
N ASN A 393 7.29 -11.63 26.00
CA ASN A 393 5.86 -11.65 25.69
C ASN A 393 5.27 -13.07 25.64
N LEU A 394 5.96 -14.03 25.01
CA LEU A 394 5.42 -15.36 24.72
C LEU A 394 6.01 -16.48 25.60
N GLY A 395 7.13 -16.23 26.28
CA GLY A 395 7.84 -17.23 27.09
C GLY A 395 8.13 -18.50 26.29
N ASP A 396 7.66 -19.64 26.80
CA ASP A 396 7.86 -20.96 26.20
C ASP A 396 7.07 -21.17 24.89
N ARG A 397 6.05 -20.34 24.62
CA ARG A 397 5.26 -20.40 23.38
C ARG A 397 5.98 -19.78 22.19
N LEU A 398 7.08 -19.05 22.41
CA LEU A 398 7.81 -18.38 21.34
C LEU A 398 8.30 -19.38 20.29
N ARG A 399 7.97 -19.10 19.03
CA ARG A 399 8.46 -19.78 17.83
C ARG A 399 8.77 -18.70 16.80
N LEU A 400 10.02 -18.24 16.82
CA LEU A 400 10.49 -17.14 15.99
C LEU A 400 11.31 -17.70 14.82
N LEU A 401 10.97 -17.24 13.62
CA LEU A 401 11.77 -17.48 12.42
C LEU A 401 12.55 -16.20 12.08
N MET A 402 13.84 -16.30 11.81
CA MET A 402 14.68 -15.21 11.31
C MET A 402 15.20 -15.57 9.92
N LEU A 403 14.92 -14.71 8.93
CA LEU A 403 15.31 -14.95 7.54
C LEU A 403 16.38 -13.98 7.10
N CYS A 404 17.47 -14.52 6.57
CA CYS A 404 18.57 -13.80 5.94
C CYS A 404 18.68 -14.18 4.45
N ASP A 405 19.38 -13.35 3.67
CA ASP A 405 19.60 -13.63 2.24
C ASP A 405 20.60 -14.75 2.00
N HIS A 406 21.57 -14.92 2.90
CA HIS A 406 22.68 -15.88 2.74
C HIS A 406 23.09 -16.51 4.07
N GLU A 407 23.60 -17.75 4.01
CA GLU A 407 24.18 -18.46 5.17
C GLU A 407 25.44 -17.76 5.65
N GLU A 408 26.36 -17.54 4.71
CA GLU A 408 27.63 -16.84 4.84
C GLU A 408 27.73 -15.81 3.72
N ALA A 409 28.32 -14.65 3.99
CA ALA A 409 28.60 -13.72 2.91
C ALA A 409 29.85 -14.18 2.16
N SER A 410 29.64 -14.77 0.97
CA SER A 410 30.67 -15.47 0.19
C SER A 410 31.54 -14.56 -0.69
N ALA A 411 31.25 -13.26 -0.77
CA ALA A 411 32.04 -12.33 -1.57
C ALA A 411 33.11 -11.66 -0.70
N THR A 412 34.38 -11.77 -1.11
CA THR A 412 35.46 -10.91 -0.61
C THR A 412 34.97 -9.48 -0.61
N LEU A 413 35.06 -8.82 0.54
CA LEU A 413 34.66 -7.42 0.64
C LEU A 413 35.46 -6.59 -0.37
N PRO A 414 34.80 -5.68 -1.12
CA PRO A 414 35.50 -4.63 -1.84
C PRO A 414 36.53 -3.96 -0.93
N ALA A 415 37.70 -3.60 -1.46
CA ALA A 415 38.78 -3.02 -0.66
C ALA A 415 38.35 -1.73 0.06
N ASP A 416 37.35 -1.01 -0.44
CA ASP A 416 36.77 0.18 0.18
C ASP A 416 35.82 -0.12 1.35
N LEU A 417 35.49 -1.39 1.60
CA LEU A 417 34.67 -1.85 2.73
C LEU A 417 35.47 -2.66 3.77
N ASP A 418 36.77 -2.89 3.53
CA ASP A 418 37.65 -3.55 4.49
C ASP A 418 37.78 -2.71 5.78
N GLY A 419 37.54 -3.34 6.93
CA GLY A 419 37.50 -2.66 8.24
C GLY A 419 36.28 -1.78 8.50
N VAL A 420 35.33 -1.65 7.55
CA VAL A 420 34.07 -0.89 7.73
C VAL A 420 32.95 -1.79 8.22
N ILE A 421 32.77 -2.92 7.53
CA ILE A 421 31.84 -3.99 7.90
C ILE A 421 32.59 -5.32 8.01
N ASP A 422 32.20 -6.18 8.95
CA ASP A 422 32.72 -7.54 8.97
C ASP A 422 32.17 -8.32 7.75
N ALA A 423 32.97 -9.23 7.21
CA ALA A 423 32.62 -9.99 6.01
C ALA A 423 31.33 -10.81 6.22
N GLN A 424 31.04 -11.29 7.43
CA GLN A 424 29.85 -12.06 7.76
C GLN A 424 28.65 -11.20 8.17
N THR A 425 28.79 -9.88 8.32
CA THR A 425 27.67 -9.01 8.74
C THR A 425 26.44 -9.20 7.83
N GLY A 426 25.25 -9.35 8.42
CA GLY A 426 24.00 -9.60 7.70
C GLY A 426 23.80 -11.06 7.24
N SER A 427 24.73 -11.98 7.54
CA SER A 427 24.57 -13.41 7.25
C SER A 427 23.80 -14.14 8.35
N ALA A 428 23.23 -15.31 8.01
CA ALA A 428 22.55 -16.16 8.99
C ALA A 428 23.52 -16.64 10.10
N ARG A 429 24.80 -16.87 9.79
CA ARG A 429 25.82 -17.19 10.80
C ARG A 429 26.08 -16.04 11.77
N ALA A 430 26.17 -14.80 11.28
CA ALA A 430 26.36 -13.64 12.14
C ALA A 430 25.18 -13.44 13.11
N VAL A 431 23.95 -13.63 12.63
CA VAL A 431 22.74 -13.59 13.46
C VAL A 431 22.74 -14.73 14.49
N LEU A 432 23.10 -15.95 14.09
CA LEU A 432 23.24 -17.07 15.03
C LEU A 432 24.26 -16.75 16.13
N SER A 433 25.44 -16.23 15.80
CA SER A 433 26.47 -15.88 16.78
C SER A 433 25.96 -14.86 17.79
N ALA A 434 25.36 -13.77 17.30
CA ALA A 434 24.83 -12.70 18.16
C ALA A 434 23.76 -13.21 19.13
N LEU A 435 22.85 -14.09 18.67
CA LEU A 435 21.82 -14.68 19.53
C LEU A 435 22.39 -15.62 20.60
N ARG A 436 23.51 -16.28 20.33
CA ARG A 436 24.18 -17.19 21.28
C ARG A 436 25.02 -16.44 22.31
N GLU A 437 25.61 -15.33 21.91
CA GLU A 437 26.44 -14.49 22.78
C GLU A 437 25.60 -13.67 23.77
N ALA A 438 24.39 -13.27 23.39
CA ALA A 438 23.47 -12.55 24.25
C ALA A 438 22.73 -13.49 25.23
N PRO A 439 22.88 -13.32 26.57
CA PRO A 439 22.31 -14.22 27.56
C PRO A 439 20.79 -14.40 27.45
N ASP A 440 20.08 -13.31 27.13
CA ASP A 440 18.60 -13.30 27.06
C ASP A 440 18.06 -14.07 25.85
N THR A 441 18.86 -14.28 24.81
CA THR A 441 18.46 -15.03 23.62
C THR A 441 19.12 -16.41 23.52
N ALA A 442 20.26 -16.63 24.19
CA ALA A 442 20.92 -17.94 24.23
C ALA A 442 20.00 -19.03 24.81
N VAL A 443 19.18 -18.66 25.82
CA VAL A 443 18.20 -19.57 26.44
C VAL A 443 17.12 -20.06 25.47
N LEU A 444 16.94 -19.39 24.33
CA LEU A 444 15.97 -19.75 23.30
C LEU A 444 16.44 -20.91 22.43
N GLY A 445 17.71 -21.31 22.55
CA GLY A 445 18.33 -22.35 21.75
C GLY A 445 18.28 -22.03 20.26
N PRO A 446 18.88 -20.92 19.81
CA PRO A 446 18.87 -20.54 18.39
C PRO A 446 19.53 -21.63 17.54
N LEU A 447 18.88 -21.99 16.43
CA LEU A 447 19.33 -23.03 15.53
C LEU A 447 19.34 -22.52 14.09
N LEU A 448 20.50 -22.57 13.45
CA LEU A 448 20.69 -22.29 12.03
C LEU A 448 20.27 -23.50 11.18
N VAL A 449 19.47 -23.25 10.15
CA VAL A 449 18.99 -24.27 9.22
C VAL A 449 19.02 -23.72 7.80
N THR A 450 19.87 -24.31 6.97
CA THR A 450 20.01 -23.96 5.55
C THR A 450 19.93 -25.21 4.69
N GLY A 451 19.98 -25.03 3.36
CA GLY A 451 20.00 -26.16 2.42
C GLY A 451 21.21 -27.10 2.59
N ARG A 452 22.22 -26.70 3.37
CA ARG A 452 23.48 -27.43 3.56
C ARG A 452 23.83 -27.69 5.02
N THR A 453 23.37 -26.86 5.94
CA THR A 453 23.89 -26.80 7.30
C THR A 453 22.75 -26.80 8.31
N VAL A 454 22.94 -27.57 9.39
CA VAL A 454 22.16 -27.46 10.63
C VAL A 454 23.16 -27.20 11.74
N ALA A 455 23.08 -26.04 12.40
CA ALA A 455 24.07 -25.65 13.40
C ALA A 455 23.48 -24.85 14.56
N GLY A 456 24.14 -24.86 15.72
CA GLY A 456 23.72 -24.12 16.90
C GLY A 456 24.66 -24.38 18.08
N ASP A 457 24.23 -24.06 19.30
CA ASP A 457 24.96 -24.48 20.49
C ASP A 457 25.01 -26.00 20.62
N ALA A 458 26.13 -26.53 21.10
CA ALA A 458 26.36 -27.96 21.26
C ALA A 458 25.19 -28.65 21.97
N ALA A 459 24.72 -28.08 23.09
CA ALA A 459 23.61 -28.63 23.86
C ALA A 459 22.27 -28.65 23.08
N VAL A 460 22.03 -27.68 22.19
CA VAL A 460 20.81 -27.63 21.35
C VAL A 460 20.89 -28.71 20.27
N VAL A 461 22.05 -28.83 19.62
CA VAL A 461 22.29 -29.81 18.56
C VAL A 461 22.28 -31.24 19.09
N GLU A 462 22.81 -31.48 20.28
CA GLU A 462 22.68 -32.77 20.98
C GLU A 462 21.22 -33.13 21.22
N ARG A 463 20.40 -32.21 21.73
CA ARG A 463 18.96 -32.44 21.91
C ARG A 463 18.24 -32.71 20.59
N LEU A 464 18.62 -32.03 19.50
CA LEU A 464 18.07 -32.30 18.18
C LEU A 464 18.41 -33.72 17.72
N ARG A 465 19.68 -34.14 17.83
CA ARG A 465 20.10 -35.51 17.48
C ARG A 465 19.33 -36.54 18.29
N ASP A 466 19.20 -36.32 19.59
CA ASP A 466 18.46 -37.23 20.49
C ASP A 466 16.97 -37.27 20.12
N PHE A 467 16.38 -36.12 19.75
CA PHE A 467 15.02 -36.06 19.21
C PHE A 467 14.88 -36.82 17.89
N VAL A 468 15.83 -36.70 16.97
CA VAL A 468 15.88 -37.51 15.73
C VAL A 468 15.93 -39.00 16.09
N ALA A 469 16.73 -39.40 17.08
CA ALA A 469 16.84 -40.81 17.49
C ALA A 469 15.51 -41.40 17.98
N THR A 470 14.62 -40.59 18.58
CA THR A 470 13.27 -41.04 18.97
C THR A 470 12.34 -41.33 17.77
N ARG A 471 12.64 -40.77 16.60
CA ARG A 471 11.81 -40.87 15.38
C ARG A 471 12.42 -41.78 14.33
N ASP A 472 13.74 -41.73 14.20
CA ASP A 472 14.55 -42.52 13.28
C ASP A 472 15.94 -42.77 13.90
N ALA A 473 16.04 -43.87 14.65
CA ALA A 473 17.28 -44.28 15.32
C ALA A 473 18.41 -44.61 14.32
N THR A 474 18.07 -45.08 13.11
CA THR A 474 19.06 -45.44 12.09
C THR A 474 19.71 -44.19 11.52
N LEU A 475 18.89 -43.19 11.17
CA LEU A 475 19.38 -41.90 10.71
C LEU A 475 20.24 -41.24 11.80
N ALA A 476 19.75 -41.19 13.04
CA ALA A 476 20.47 -40.56 14.15
C ALA A 476 21.85 -41.18 14.42
N ALA A 477 21.99 -42.50 14.26
CA ALA A 477 23.27 -43.19 14.44
C ALA A 477 24.36 -42.75 13.43
N GLY A 478 23.95 -42.24 12.28
CA GLY A 478 24.85 -41.70 11.25
C GLY A 478 25.18 -40.22 11.42
N LEU A 479 24.60 -39.52 12.41
CA LEU A 479 24.81 -38.10 12.64
C LEU A 479 25.95 -37.86 13.63
N THR A 480 26.79 -36.86 13.33
CA THR A 480 27.94 -36.48 14.14
C THR A 480 27.90 -35.01 14.49
N LEU A 481 28.45 -34.65 15.65
CA LEU A 481 28.58 -33.27 16.06
C LEU A 481 29.98 -32.79 15.72
N VAL A 482 30.06 -31.73 14.91
CA VAL A 482 31.32 -31.14 14.44
C VAL A 482 31.40 -29.71 14.96
N ALA A 483 32.41 -29.42 15.77
CA ALA A 483 32.68 -28.05 16.18
C ALA A 483 33.15 -27.23 14.97
N ALA A 484 32.51 -26.09 14.72
CA ALA A 484 32.89 -25.16 13.67
C ALA A 484 33.82 -24.05 14.22
N GLU A 485 34.55 -23.40 13.31
CA GLU A 485 35.53 -22.36 13.66
C GLU A 485 34.89 -21.15 14.34
N GLN A 486 33.62 -20.85 14.05
CA GLN A 486 32.87 -19.76 14.67
C GLN A 486 32.27 -20.13 16.05
N GLY A 487 32.71 -21.25 16.64
CA GLY A 487 32.32 -21.69 17.98
C GLY A 487 30.92 -22.31 18.07
N ASP A 488 30.18 -22.44 16.97
CA ASP A 488 28.96 -23.23 16.85
C ASP A 488 29.28 -24.73 16.65
N THR A 489 28.26 -25.57 16.79
CA THR A 489 28.32 -27.00 16.49
C THR A 489 27.42 -27.30 15.31
N VAL A 490 27.96 -27.97 14.30
CA VAL A 490 27.25 -28.44 13.11
C VAL A 490 26.85 -29.90 13.29
N LEU A 491 25.59 -30.22 12.95
CA LEU A 491 25.11 -31.60 12.89
C LEU A 491 25.46 -32.20 11.52
N GLY A 492 26.64 -32.79 11.47
CA GLY A 492 27.18 -33.51 10.32
C GLY A 492 26.61 -34.92 10.17
N GLY A 493 26.97 -35.57 9.06
CA GLY A 493 26.52 -36.91 8.71
C GLY A 493 26.00 -36.97 7.27
N SER A 494 25.74 -38.17 6.77
CA SER A 494 25.17 -38.39 5.43
C SER A 494 23.65 -38.24 5.48
N TRP A 495 23.18 -37.01 5.61
CA TRP A 495 21.76 -36.66 5.52
C TRP A 495 21.59 -35.43 4.63
N THR A 496 20.38 -35.24 4.10
CA THR A 496 20.05 -34.19 3.12
C THR A 496 18.95 -33.27 3.66
N SER A 497 18.75 -32.11 3.01
CA SER A 497 17.67 -31.18 3.36
C SER A 497 16.28 -31.81 3.35
N ARG A 498 16.02 -32.76 2.45
CA ARG A 498 14.77 -33.53 2.44
C ARG A 498 14.56 -34.36 3.71
N GLN A 499 15.65 -34.84 4.32
CA GLN A 499 15.59 -35.65 5.54
C GLN A 499 15.53 -34.79 6.80
N TRP A 500 16.37 -33.76 6.92
CA TRP A 500 16.42 -32.98 8.17
C TRP A 500 15.28 -31.99 8.34
N VAL A 501 14.72 -31.42 7.27
CA VAL A 501 13.65 -30.40 7.37
C VAL A 501 12.45 -30.91 8.18
N PRO A 502 11.89 -32.12 7.94
CA PRO A 502 10.82 -32.66 8.77
C PRO A 502 11.18 -32.83 10.25
N HIS A 503 12.41 -33.28 10.56
CA HIS A 503 12.85 -33.48 11.94
C HIS A 503 13.07 -32.17 12.68
N VAL A 504 13.75 -31.22 12.05
CA VAL A 504 13.99 -29.88 12.58
C VAL A 504 12.67 -29.14 12.79
N THR A 505 11.74 -29.26 11.84
CA THR A 505 10.40 -28.67 11.98
C THR A 505 9.69 -29.23 13.20
N ALA A 506 9.61 -30.56 13.34
CA ALA A 506 8.97 -31.18 14.51
C ALA A 506 9.67 -30.82 15.85
N PHE A 507 11.01 -30.73 15.84
CA PHE A 507 11.79 -30.30 17.01
C PHE A 507 11.45 -28.87 17.39
N PHE A 508 11.38 -27.96 16.42
CA PHE A 508 10.97 -26.58 16.60
C PHE A 508 9.53 -26.47 17.10
N GLU A 509 8.56 -27.14 16.47
CA GLU A 509 7.16 -27.08 16.91
C GLU A 509 6.99 -27.60 18.36
N SER A 510 7.72 -28.66 18.72
CA SER A 510 7.73 -29.19 20.10
C SER A 510 8.39 -28.27 21.14
N GLY A 511 9.12 -27.24 20.70
CA GLY A 511 9.82 -26.28 21.57
C GLY A 511 11.24 -26.69 21.96
N GLY A 512 11.82 -27.67 21.25
CA GLY A 512 13.22 -28.07 21.44
C GLY A 512 14.22 -26.95 21.11
N CYS A 513 13.84 -26.08 20.17
CA CYS A 513 14.38 -24.74 19.94
C CYS A 513 13.23 -23.75 19.76
N ARG A 514 13.47 -22.47 20.06
CA ARG A 514 12.47 -21.39 19.95
C ARG A 514 12.78 -20.37 18.87
N VAL A 515 14.03 -20.32 18.40
CA VAL A 515 14.46 -19.46 17.30
C VAL A 515 15.09 -20.31 16.21
N LEU A 516 14.56 -20.21 14.99
CA LEU A 516 15.20 -20.72 13.78
C LEU A 516 15.79 -19.56 13.01
N VAL A 517 17.07 -19.66 12.66
CA VAL A 517 17.74 -18.75 11.73
C VAL A 517 17.94 -19.49 10.43
N GLY A 518 17.62 -18.90 9.28
CA GLY A 518 17.85 -19.57 8.02
C GLY A 518 17.80 -18.65 6.82
N THR A 519 17.87 -19.25 5.64
CA THR A 519 17.86 -18.52 4.38
C THR A 519 16.51 -18.63 3.68
N ARG A 520 16.19 -17.62 2.85
CA ARG A 520 14.98 -17.61 2.01
C ARG A 520 14.82 -18.89 1.18
N GLY A 521 15.91 -19.39 0.58
CA GLY A 521 15.86 -20.54 -0.32
C GLY A 521 15.38 -21.85 0.31
N LEU A 522 15.51 -22.01 1.64
CA LEU A 522 15.01 -23.20 2.34
C LEU A 522 13.77 -22.91 3.20
N LEU A 523 13.80 -21.84 3.99
CA LEU A 523 12.75 -21.54 4.97
C LEU A 523 11.77 -20.46 4.48
N GLY A 524 12.15 -19.68 3.45
CA GLY A 524 11.25 -18.74 2.79
C GLY A 524 10.30 -19.41 1.78
N GLU A 525 10.74 -20.48 1.11
CA GLU A 525 9.98 -21.20 0.09
C GLU A 525 9.77 -22.68 0.43
N GLY A 526 8.53 -23.18 0.36
CA GLY A 526 8.23 -24.61 0.49
C GLY A 526 8.31 -25.22 1.90
N TRP A 527 8.66 -24.45 2.93
CA TRP A 527 8.67 -24.88 4.34
C TRP A 527 7.30 -24.69 5.03
N ASP A 528 6.90 -25.65 5.87
CA ASP A 528 5.59 -25.66 6.56
C ASP A 528 5.73 -25.93 8.05
N ALA A 529 5.48 -24.89 8.86
CA ALA A 529 5.36 -24.97 10.32
C ALA A 529 4.18 -24.09 10.75
N ARG A 530 3.28 -24.64 11.56
CA ARG A 530 2.05 -23.95 11.98
C ARG A 530 2.26 -23.10 13.22
N SER A 531 3.17 -23.54 14.08
CA SER A 531 3.45 -22.93 15.37
C SER A 531 4.22 -21.61 15.30
N VAL A 532 4.70 -21.19 14.12
CA VAL A 532 5.43 -19.92 13.94
C VAL A 532 4.61 -18.76 14.49
N SER A 533 5.12 -18.13 15.55
CA SER A 533 4.48 -17.02 16.27
C SER A 533 4.92 -15.66 15.75
N GLY A 534 6.08 -15.61 15.10
CA GLY A 534 6.59 -14.41 14.46
C GLY A 534 7.73 -14.68 13.49
N LEU A 535 7.99 -13.70 12.64
CA LEU A 535 9.03 -13.66 11.63
C LEU A 535 9.86 -12.38 11.81
N VAL A 536 11.19 -12.49 11.75
CA VAL A 536 12.10 -11.35 11.59
C VAL A 536 12.67 -11.41 10.18
N ASP A 537 12.30 -10.45 9.35
CA ASP A 537 12.73 -10.32 7.97
C ASP A 537 13.95 -9.39 7.89
N LEU A 538 15.14 -10.00 7.74
CA LEU A 538 16.41 -9.32 7.52
C LEU A 538 16.82 -9.32 6.04
N THR A 539 15.94 -9.77 5.14
CA THR A 539 16.24 -9.92 3.70
C THR A 539 16.14 -8.59 2.96
N ALA A 540 16.92 -8.43 1.90
CA ALA A 540 16.84 -7.26 1.00
C ALA A 540 15.81 -7.43 -0.14
N VAL A 541 15.14 -8.58 -0.22
CA VAL A 541 14.20 -8.92 -1.31
C VAL A 541 12.94 -8.09 -1.22
N THR A 542 12.45 -7.59 -2.36
CA THR A 542 11.27 -6.71 -2.44
C THR A 542 10.22 -7.17 -3.44
N THR A 543 10.41 -8.32 -4.09
CA THR A 543 9.42 -8.83 -5.05
C THR A 543 8.15 -9.27 -4.31
N SER A 544 6.98 -8.87 -4.84
CA SER A 544 5.65 -9.17 -4.27
C SER A 544 5.51 -10.65 -3.91
N THR A 545 5.86 -11.52 -4.84
CA THR A 545 5.90 -12.98 -4.66
C THR A 545 6.69 -13.41 -3.43
N ALA A 546 7.95 -12.96 -3.31
CA ALA A 546 8.82 -13.40 -2.24
C ALA A 546 8.32 -12.89 -0.88
N VAL A 547 7.80 -11.67 -0.84
CA VAL A 547 7.20 -11.07 0.36
C VAL A 547 5.99 -11.87 0.82
N VAL A 548 5.02 -12.11 -0.09
CA VAL A 548 3.80 -12.87 0.21
C VAL A 548 4.13 -14.29 0.68
N GLN A 549 5.05 -14.97 0.00
CA GLN A 549 5.48 -16.33 0.37
C GLN A 549 6.15 -16.38 1.74
N THR A 550 7.02 -15.41 2.01
CA THR A 550 7.77 -15.30 3.26
C THR A 550 6.82 -15.03 4.44
N ARG A 551 5.97 -14.01 4.33
CA ARG A 551 5.00 -13.64 5.37
C ARG A 551 3.95 -14.71 5.61
N GLY A 552 3.44 -15.32 4.52
CA GLY A 552 2.43 -16.37 4.57
C GLY A 552 2.83 -17.61 5.39
N ARG A 553 4.11 -17.80 5.71
CA ARG A 553 4.58 -18.87 6.61
C ARG A 553 4.09 -18.70 8.03
N ALA A 554 4.11 -17.47 8.53
CA ALA A 554 3.67 -17.16 9.89
C ALA A 554 2.14 -17.15 10.01
N LEU A 555 1.43 -16.81 8.92
CA LEU A 555 -0.03 -16.65 8.90
C LEU A 555 -0.84 -17.94 9.06
N ARG A 556 -0.22 -19.12 9.14
CA ARG A 556 -0.96 -20.39 9.29
C ARG A 556 -1.64 -20.47 10.64
N THR A 557 -2.88 -20.93 10.72
CA THR A 557 -3.55 -21.21 12.00
C THR A 557 -2.90 -22.40 12.72
N ASP A 558 -2.77 -22.33 14.04
CA ASP A 558 -2.30 -23.43 14.87
C ASP A 558 -3.46 -24.01 15.69
N PRO A 559 -3.87 -25.29 15.47
CA PRO A 559 -4.91 -25.92 16.29
C PRO A 559 -4.58 -25.99 17.78
N ALA A 560 -3.29 -26.00 18.16
CA ALA A 560 -2.86 -25.97 19.55
C ALA A 560 -2.92 -24.55 20.15
N TRP A 561 -3.06 -23.52 19.31
CA TRP A 561 -3.19 -22.12 19.71
C TRP A 561 -4.21 -21.38 18.82
N PRO A 562 -5.52 -21.55 19.07
CA PRO A 562 -6.58 -20.98 18.23
C PRO A 562 -6.51 -19.46 18.09
N ASP A 563 -6.14 -18.76 19.17
CA ASP A 563 -6.01 -17.30 19.20
C ASP A 563 -4.61 -16.82 18.79
N LYS A 564 -3.90 -17.59 17.96
CA LYS A 564 -2.56 -17.21 17.49
C LYS A 564 -2.64 -15.92 16.69
N VAL A 565 -1.75 -14.98 17.03
CA VAL A 565 -1.45 -13.81 16.21
C VAL A 565 -0.03 -13.91 15.69
N ALA A 566 0.15 -13.75 14.39
CA ALA A 566 1.45 -13.75 13.73
C ALA A 566 2.01 -12.33 13.65
N LEU A 567 3.27 -12.13 14.04
CA LEU A 567 3.95 -10.85 13.88
C LEU A 567 5.07 -10.96 12.86
N THR A 568 5.19 -9.98 11.96
CA THR A 568 6.35 -9.86 11.07
C THR A 568 7.11 -8.58 11.42
N TRP A 569 8.39 -8.70 11.73
CA TRP A 569 9.30 -7.59 11.99
C TRP A 569 10.20 -7.35 10.78
N SER A 570 10.14 -6.16 10.19
CA SER A 570 11.09 -5.70 9.18
C SER A 570 12.12 -4.78 9.83
N VAL A 571 13.40 -5.15 9.78
CA VAL A 571 14.48 -4.30 10.33
C VAL A 571 15.01 -3.40 9.22
N VAL A 572 15.08 -2.09 9.46
CA VAL A 572 15.39 -1.08 8.46
C VAL A 572 16.49 -0.15 8.95
N CYS A 573 17.58 -0.07 8.20
CA CYS A 573 18.69 0.85 8.50
C CYS A 573 18.53 2.16 7.71
N VAL A 574 18.47 3.29 8.41
CA VAL A 574 18.31 4.62 7.83
C VAL A 574 19.54 5.48 8.14
N ALA A 575 20.12 6.11 7.11
CA ALA A 575 21.33 6.94 7.25
C ALA A 575 21.15 8.35 6.62
N PRO A 576 20.46 9.28 7.28
CA PRO A 576 20.08 10.57 6.68
C PRO A 576 21.24 11.45 6.22
N GLY A 577 22.44 11.25 6.80
CA GLY A 577 23.67 11.92 6.35
C GLY A 577 24.14 11.54 4.94
N HIS A 578 23.54 10.54 4.30
CA HIS A 578 23.87 10.12 2.94
C HIS A 578 22.69 10.30 1.97
N PRO A 579 22.91 10.81 0.73
CA PRO A 579 21.86 10.96 -0.30
C PRO A 579 21.11 9.67 -0.72
N LYS A 580 21.68 8.52 -0.37
CA LYS A 580 21.13 7.16 -0.56
C LYS A 580 20.82 6.46 0.76
N GLY A 581 20.76 7.21 1.85
CA GLY A 581 20.54 6.74 3.21
C GLY A 581 19.16 6.12 3.46
N ALA A 582 18.19 6.42 2.60
CA ALA A 582 16.84 5.88 2.65
C ALA A 582 16.66 4.59 1.84
N ASN A 583 17.69 4.04 1.19
CA ASN A 583 17.53 2.85 0.33
C ASN A 583 16.88 1.64 1.02
N ASP A 584 17.18 1.43 2.32
CA ASP A 584 16.56 0.35 3.09
C ASP A 584 15.12 0.66 3.48
N TRP A 585 14.79 1.95 3.70
CA TRP A 585 13.41 2.42 3.84
C TRP A 585 12.63 2.19 2.54
N ASP A 586 13.20 2.54 1.40
CA ASP A 586 12.55 2.30 0.10
C ASP A 586 12.32 0.80 -0.14
N ARG A 587 13.19 -0.07 0.40
CA ARG A 587 12.94 -1.52 0.40
C ARG A 587 11.73 -1.88 1.25
N LEU A 588 11.62 -1.34 2.47
CA LEU A 588 10.42 -1.52 3.30
C LEU A 588 9.17 -1.08 2.53
N VAL A 589 9.17 0.12 1.93
CA VAL A 589 8.04 0.64 1.16
C VAL A 589 7.63 -0.33 0.06
N ARG A 590 8.58 -0.82 -0.74
CA ARG A 590 8.29 -1.84 -1.78
C ARG A 590 7.79 -3.16 -1.22
N LYS A 591 8.24 -3.60 -0.04
CA LYS A 591 7.71 -4.80 0.63
C LYS A 591 6.25 -4.64 1.08
N HIS A 592 5.78 -3.41 1.27
CA HIS A 592 4.41 -3.15 1.70
C HIS A 592 3.51 -2.65 0.57
N ASP A 593 4.05 -2.41 -0.63
CA ASP A 593 3.26 -2.05 -1.82
C ASP A 593 2.43 -3.24 -2.31
N GLY A 594 1.12 -3.08 -2.38
CA GLY A 594 0.17 -4.16 -2.65
C GLY A 594 0.00 -5.17 -1.51
N PHE A 595 0.54 -4.90 -0.31
CA PHE A 595 0.42 -5.80 0.84
C PHE A 595 -0.48 -5.21 1.92
N TYR A 596 -1.63 -5.84 2.13
CA TYR A 596 -2.65 -5.39 3.06
C TYR A 596 -2.36 -5.80 4.50
N GLY A 597 -2.44 -4.83 5.42
CA GLY A 597 -2.36 -5.04 6.85
C GLY A 597 -3.40 -4.21 7.59
N VAL A 598 -3.72 -4.60 8.82
CA VAL A 598 -4.65 -3.82 9.66
C VAL A 598 -3.91 -2.66 10.34
N ASP A 599 -4.46 -1.45 10.27
CA ASP A 599 -3.94 -0.27 10.95
C ASP A 599 -4.41 -0.19 12.43
N ASP A 600 -4.13 0.93 13.09
CA ASP A 600 -4.54 1.14 14.49
C ASP A 600 -6.04 1.41 14.68
N ALA A 601 -6.75 1.86 13.63
CA ALA A 601 -8.20 2.04 13.62
C ALA A 601 -8.95 0.72 13.35
N GLY A 602 -8.25 -0.32 12.88
CA GLY A 602 -8.82 -1.60 12.55
C GLY A 602 -9.24 -1.73 11.09
N ASP A 603 -8.75 -0.83 10.24
CA ASP A 603 -8.99 -0.84 8.81
C ASP A 603 -7.85 -1.53 8.07
N VAL A 604 -8.19 -2.19 6.98
CA VAL A 604 -7.24 -2.97 6.20
C VAL A 604 -6.72 -2.10 5.06
N VAL A 605 -5.46 -1.67 5.17
CA VAL A 605 -4.84 -0.71 4.24
C VAL A 605 -3.54 -1.25 3.65
N ASP A 606 -3.22 -0.74 2.47
CA ASP A 606 -1.98 -1.02 1.74
C ASP A 606 -0.83 -0.07 2.15
N GLY A 607 0.41 -0.47 1.87
CA GLY A 607 1.60 0.34 2.06
C GLY A 607 2.07 0.45 3.50
N VAL A 608 3.06 1.30 3.75
CA VAL A 608 3.67 1.45 5.08
C VAL A 608 2.72 2.02 6.14
N GLY A 609 1.57 2.55 5.72
CA GLY A 609 0.58 3.17 6.60
C GLY A 609 -0.15 2.20 7.54
N HIS A 610 -0.11 0.88 7.32
CA HIS A 610 -0.62 -0.09 8.31
C HIS A 610 0.38 -0.42 9.42
N LEU A 611 1.66 -0.08 9.25
CA LEU A 611 2.68 -0.26 10.30
C LEU A 611 2.56 0.86 11.32
N ASP A 612 2.55 2.11 10.84
CA ASP A 612 2.35 3.32 11.63
C ASP A 612 1.64 4.36 10.77
N ALA A 613 0.65 5.06 11.35
CA ALA A 613 -0.09 6.10 10.62
C ALA A 613 0.80 7.27 10.18
N ALA A 614 1.91 7.53 10.89
CA ALA A 614 2.88 8.58 10.58
C ALA A 614 3.85 8.21 9.45
N PHE A 615 3.91 6.95 9.01
CA PHE A 615 4.83 6.55 7.95
C PHE A 615 4.39 7.07 6.58
N SER A 616 5.35 7.63 5.84
CA SER A 616 5.18 8.06 4.45
C SER A 616 5.97 7.14 3.50
N PRO A 617 5.43 6.77 2.34
CA PRO A 617 6.17 6.00 1.34
C PRO A 617 7.32 6.80 0.69
N TYR A 618 7.40 8.11 0.93
CA TYR A 618 8.35 8.99 0.25
C TYR A 618 9.60 9.33 1.05
N ALA A 619 9.56 9.20 2.38
CA ALA A 619 10.69 9.45 3.26
C ALA A 619 10.57 8.68 4.59
N PRO A 620 11.71 8.26 5.19
CA PRO A 620 11.71 7.71 6.55
C PRO A 620 11.37 8.81 7.59
N PRO A 621 10.92 8.41 8.80
CA PRO A 621 10.75 9.34 9.91
C PRO A 621 12.05 10.10 10.27
N PRO A 622 11.95 11.31 10.86
CA PRO A 622 13.11 12.04 11.37
C PRO A 622 13.91 11.24 12.40
N LEU A 623 15.24 11.44 12.47
CA LEU A 623 16.14 10.67 13.34
C LEU A 623 15.73 10.65 14.81
N GLU A 624 15.25 11.79 15.30
CA GLU A 624 14.77 11.97 16.66
C GLU A 624 13.51 11.16 17.00
N GLU A 625 12.79 10.64 15.99
CA GLU A 625 11.56 9.86 16.18
C GLU A 625 11.80 8.34 16.16
N LEU A 626 12.97 7.85 15.72
CA LEU A 626 13.23 6.41 15.52
C LEU A 626 12.99 5.59 16.79
N ASP A 627 13.49 6.06 17.94
CA ASP A 627 13.28 5.38 19.22
C ASP A 627 11.82 5.37 19.65
N ALA A 628 11.09 6.47 19.40
CA ALA A 628 9.67 6.57 19.69
C ALA A 628 8.84 5.65 18.79
N VAL A 629 9.21 5.52 17.51
CA VAL A 629 8.63 4.55 16.57
C VAL A 629 8.86 3.13 17.08
N ASN A 630 10.10 2.76 17.38
CA ASN A 630 10.43 1.42 17.87
C ASN A 630 9.67 1.07 19.16
N ALA A 631 9.55 2.02 20.10
CA ALA A 631 8.77 1.83 21.32
C ALA A 631 7.28 1.56 21.03
N ARG A 632 6.66 2.27 20.07
CA ARG A 632 5.27 1.98 19.64
C ARG A 632 5.13 0.58 19.04
N MET A 633 6.12 0.14 18.26
CA MET A 633 6.12 -1.20 17.65
C MET A 633 6.22 -2.31 18.70
N VAL A 634 7.02 -2.10 19.75
CA VAL A 634 7.10 -3.01 20.91
C VAL A 634 5.76 -3.07 21.65
N LEU A 635 5.15 -1.92 21.99
CA LEU A 635 3.84 -1.89 22.64
C LEU A 635 2.77 -2.59 21.80
N ARG A 636 2.82 -2.42 20.47
CA ARG A 636 1.91 -3.11 19.54
C ARG A 636 2.16 -4.62 19.51
N SER A 637 3.41 -5.07 19.62
CA SER A 637 3.75 -6.50 19.62
C SER A 637 3.30 -7.22 20.90
N GLU A 638 3.23 -6.50 22.01
CA GLU A 638 2.70 -6.96 23.29
C GLU A 638 1.18 -7.18 23.25
N ASP A 639 0.42 -6.29 22.60
CA ASP A 639 -1.05 -6.35 22.55
C ASP A 639 -1.60 -7.17 21.37
N ARG A 640 -1.29 -8.48 21.37
CA ARG A 640 -1.82 -9.43 20.38
C ARG A 640 -3.35 -9.54 20.42
N ALA A 641 -3.96 -9.35 21.58
CA ALA A 641 -5.41 -9.40 21.72
C ALA A 641 -6.08 -8.26 20.95
N ALA A 642 -5.55 -7.04 21.02
CA ALA A 642 -6.02 -5.92 20.22
C ALA A 642 -5.81 -6.17 18.72
N ILE A 643 -4.66 -6.70 18.31
CA ILE A 643 -4.41 -7.06 16.89
C ILE A 643 -5.47 -8.04 16.39
N ALA A 644 -5.74 -9.13 17.13
CA ALA A 644 -6.77 -10.10 16.77
C ALA A 644 -8.16 -9.46 16.68
N ALA A 645 -8.51 -8.60 17.64
CA ALA A 645 -9.81 -7.91 17.66
C ALA A 645 -10.00 -6.97 16.46
N ARG A 646 -8.95 -6.25 16.05
CA ARG A 646 -8.97 -5.33 14.89
C ARG A 646 -9.27 -6.03 13.57
N TRP A 647 -8.83 -7.28 13.41
CA TRP A 647 -9.17 -8.10 12.24
C TRP A 647 -10.65 -8.50 12.16
N ARG A 648 -11.45 -8.33 13.24
CA ARG A 648 -12.87 -8.68 13.35
C ARG A 648 -13.23 -9.97 12.58
N VAL A 649 -12.51 -11.05 12.92
CA VAL A 649 -12.69 -12.37 12.31
C VAL A 649 -14.15 -12.82 12.47
N GLY A 650 -14.74 -13.33 11.39
CA GLY A 650 -16.15 -13.75 11.32
C GLY A 650 -17.15 -12.63 10.99
N ALA A 651 -16.71 -11.37 10.91
CA ALA A 651 -17.57 -10.28 10.44
C ALA A 651 -17.80 -10.35 8.92
N PRO A 652 -18.95 -9.88 8.40
CA PRO A 652 -19.15 -9.72 6.96
C PRO A 652 -18.12 -8.77 6.35
N TYR A 653 -17.72 -9.06 5.10
CA TYR A 653 -16.76 -8.27 4.32
C TYR A 653 -17.08 -8.36 2.83
N ASP A 654 -16.50 -7.48 2.02
CA ASP A 654 -16.53 -7.53 0.55
C ASP A 654 -15.09 -7.61 0.06
N ASP A 655 -14.70 -8.72 -0.58
CA ASP A 655 -13.31 -8.94 -1.00
C ASP A 655 -12.94 -8.06 -2.21
N ARG A 656 -12.84 -6.75 -1.97
CA ARG A 656 -12.64 -5.70 -2.96
C ARG A 656 -11.74 -4.60 -2.42
N VAL A 657 -10.91 -4.10 -3.31
CA VAL A 657 -10.03 -2.97 -3.06
C VAL A 657 -10.70 -1.68 -3.55
N THR A 658 -10.64 -0.65 -2.72
CA THR A 658 -11.13 0.69 -3.01
C THR A 658 -10.06 1.72 -2.67
N ARG A 659 -9.99 2.83 -3.40
CA ARG A 659 -9.12 3.95 -3.05
C ARG A 659 -9.84 4.91 -2.12
N THR A 660 -9.11 5.35 -1.12
CA THR A 660 -9.57 6.24 -0.06
C THR A 660 -8.67 7.46 -0.02
N LEU A 661 -9.26 8.61 0.27
CA LEU A 661 -8.51 9.84 0.52
C LEU A 661 -8.58 10.14 2.01
N ARG A 662 -7.42 10.06 2.68
CA ARG A 662 -7.24 10.47 4.06
C ARG A 662 -6.83 11.93 4.11
N LEU A 663 -7.38 12.68 5.06
CA LEU A 663 -7.19 14.12 5.20
C LEU A 663 -6.83 14.44 6.65
N LEU A 664 -5.62 14.94 6.88
CA LEU A 664 -5.21 15.47 8.16
C LEU A 664 -5.45 16.99 8.16
N PRO A 665 -6.38 17.50 8.98
CA PRO A 665 -6.61 18.95 9.09
C PRO A 665 -5.41 19.65 9.72
N SER A 666 -5.09 20.85 9.23
CA SER A 666 -4.15 21.74 9.93
C SER A 666 -4.69 22.10 11.32
N PRO A 667 -3.86 22.07 12.39
CA PRO A 667 -4.28 22.43 13.75
C PRO A 667 -4.77 23.88 13.87
N THR A 668 -4.53 24.70 12.85
CA THR A 668 -4.92 26.12 12.83
C THR A 668 -6.30 26.38 12.21
N ARG A 669 -6.93 25.40 11.56
CA ARG A 669 -8.17 25.61 10.80
C ARG A 669 -9.16 24.46 10.98
N ALA A 670 -10.30 24.75 11.61
CA ALA A 670 -11.40 23.80 11.72
C ALA A 670 -12.09 23.64 10.37
N ILE A 671 -12.25 22.39 9.91
CA ILE A 671 -13.01 22.02 8.74
C ILE A 671 -14.29 21.33 9.21
N GLY A 672 -15.41 21.58 8.54
CA GLY A 672 -16.67 20.93 8.87
C GLY A 672 -16.66 19.44 8.49
N ASP A 673 -17.35 18.61 9.26
CA ASP A 673 -17.63 17.20 8.93
C ASP A 673 -18.92 17.02 8.10
N GLY A 674 -19.78 18.05 8.08
CA GLY A 674 -21.11 18.01 7.53
C GLY A 674 -21.19 17.56 6.07
N GLY A 675 -21.97 16.51 5.82
CA GLY A 675 -22.25 15.99 4.48
C GLY A 675 -23.50 16.55 3.80
N ALA A 676 -24.37 17.22 4.55
CA ALA A 676 -25.61 17.79 4.03
C ALA A 676 -25.32 19.08 3.25
N ALA A 677 -26.12 19.36 2.21
CA ALA A 677 -26.09 20.66 1.55
C ALA A 677 -26.42 21.78 2.56
N PRO A 678 -25.72 22.92 2.52
CA PRO A 678 -25.93 24.00 3.48
C PRO A 678 -27.36 24.55 3.36
N ALA A 679 -28.04 24.81 4.48
CA ALA A 679 -29.39 25.37 4.46
C ALA A 679 -29.35 26.87 4.15
N VAL A 680 -28.24 27.55 4.48
CA VAL A 680 -27.96 28.96 4.13
C VAL A 680 -26.80 29.06 3.14
N VAL A 681 -27.04 29.75 2.02
CA VAL A 681 -26.02 30.00 0.99
C VAL A 681 -25.77 31.49 0.84
N VAL A 682 -24.50 31.89 0.89
CA VAL A 682 -24.07 33.27 0.61
C VAL A 682 -24.01 33.48 -0.91
N ARG A 683 -24.67 34.52 -1.40
CA ARG A 683 -24.61 35.01 -2.78
C ARG A 683 -24.16 36.48 -2.79
N PRO A 684 -23.71 37.01 -3.93
CA PRO A 684 -23.45 38.44 -4.07
C PRO A 684 -24.69 39.27 -3.68
N GLY A 685 -24.67 39.85 -2.48
CA GLY A 685 -25.72 40.73 -1.95
C GLY A 685 -26.93 40.07 -1.26
N ALA A 686 -26.95 38.73 -1.09
CA ALA A 686 -28.03 38.05 -0.40
C ALA A 686 -27.61 36.76 0.34
N LEU A 687 -28.36 36.40 1.39
CA LEU A 687 -28.42 35.04 1.93
C LEU A 687 -29.63 34.34 1.33
N VAL A 688 -29.41 33.15 0.75
CA VAL A 688 -30.45 32.31 0.19
C VAL A 688 -30.69 31.13 1.12
N LEU A 689 -31.93 31.01 1.60
CA LEU A 689 -32.40 29.86 2.37
C LEU A 689 -32.88 28.76 1.44
N ARG A 690 -32.37 27.54 1.61
CA ARG A 690 -32.84 26.36 0.89
C ARG A 690 -34.03 25.72 1.57
N GLU A 691 -34.93 25.14 0.77
CA GLU A 691 -36.17 24.51 1.26
C GLU A 691 -35.84 23.40 2.25
N GLY A 692 -36.19 23.63 3.52
CA GLY A 692 -35.83 22.79 4.68
C GLY A 692 -35.41 23.63 5.90
N GLY A 693 -34.79 24.79 5.68
CA GLY A 693 -34.36 25.74 6.72
C GLY A 693 -35.39 26.80 7.09
N ARG A 694 -36.69 26.56 6.86
CA ARG A 694 -37.72 27.50 7.30
C ARG A 694 -37.80 27.44 8.83
N PRO A 695 -37.54 28.52 9.57
CA PRO A 695 -37.92 28.53 10.98
C PRO A 695 -39.43 28.30 11.03
N SER A 696 -39.87 27.38 11.88
CA SER A 696 -41.17 27.55 12.49
C SER A 696 -41.05 28.84 13.30
N LEU A 697 -41.43 29.98 12.71
CA LEU A 697 -41.72 31.18 13.47
C LEU A 697 -42.78 30.73 14.47
N GLY A 698 -42.31 30.43 15.69
CA GLY A 698 -43.04 29.61 16.63
C GLY A 698 -44.47 30.08 16.81
N ALA A 699 -45.34 29.12 17.09
CA ALA A 699 -46.74 29.25 17.46
C ALA A 699 -47.05 30.27 18.59
N GLY A 700 -46.06 31.01 19.11
CA GLY A 700 -46.22 32.09 20.08
C GLY A 700 -46.71 33.43 19.51
N VAL A 701 -46.87 33.60 18.19
CA VAL A 701 -47.49 34.83 17.60
C VAL A 701 -48.97 34.64 17.24
N GLY A 702 -49.50 33.41 17.38
CA GLY A 702 -50.93 33.13 17.20
C GLY A 702 -51.87 33.81 18.23
N LEU A 703 -51.31 34.52 19.22
CA LEU A 703 -52.07 35.21 20.27
C LEU A 703 -52.34 36.71 19.99
N LEU A 704 -51.91 37.26 18.83
CA LEU A 704 -52.14 38.69 18.53
C LEU A 704 -52.91 38.98 17.24
N SER A 705 -53.20 37.98 16.40
CA SER A 705 -54.21 38.13 15.33
C SER A 705 -55.65 38.15 15.88
N GLY A 706 -55.87 37.68 17.11
CA GLY A 706 -57.17 37.71 17.80
C GLY A 706 -57.53 39.02 18.52
N LEU A 707 -56.59 39.96 18.71
CA LEU A 707 -56.84 41.20 19.47
C LEU A 707 -56.82 42.47 18.60
N GLY A 708 -56.38 42.40 17.34
CA GLY A 708 -56.40 43.52 16.40
C GLY A 708 -57.74 43.74 15.68
N ALA A 709 -58.61 42.73 15.63
CA ALA A 709 -59.91 42.80 14.93
C ALA A 709 -61.09 43.23 15.82
N ALA A 710 -60.90 43.33 17.15
CA ALA A 710 -61.96 43.71 18.09
C ALA A 710 -61.79 45.13 18.70
N GLY A 711 -60.66 45.81 18.48
CA GLY A 711 -60.34 47.07 19.16
C GLY A 711 -60.30 48.34 18.31
N LEU A 712 -60.34 48.25 16.98
CA LEU A 712 -60.21 49.42 16.08
C LEU A 712 -61.50 49.75 15.31
N GLY A 713 -62.61 49.06 15.59
CA GLY A 713 -63.89 49.19 14.87
C GLY A 713 -65.02 49.95 15.60
N ALA A 714 -64.81 50.46 16.81
CA ALA A 714 -65.86 51.15 17.56
C ALA A 714 -65.27 52.33 18.35
N GLY A 715 -65.29 53.53 17.77
CA GLY A 715 -64.91 54.72 18.54
C GLY A 715 -64.63 56.03 17.82
N VAL A 716 -65.11 56.28 16.59
CA VAL A 716 -65.05 57.66 16.02
C VAL A 716 -66.31 58.06 15.23
N LEU A 717 -67.50 57.49 15.51
CA LEU A 717 -68.76 57.99 14.91
C LEU A 717 -69.97 57.73 15.83
N ALA A 718 -70.09 58.52 16.90
CA ALA A 718 -71.38 58.93 17.46
C ALA A 718 -71.19 60.07 18.47
N THR A 719 -72.00 61.09 18.30
CA THR A 719 -71.99 62.43 18.90
C THR A 719 -72.59 62.49 20.31
N SER A 720 -72.24 63.60 20.99
CA SER A 720 -73.07 64.41 21.91
C SER A 720 -73.48 63.89 23.30
N THR A 721 -73.10 64.72 24.28
CA THR A 721 -73.77 65.02 25.57
C THR A 721 -73.91 63.92 26.62
N ALA A 722 -73.02 63.92 27.62
CA ALA A 722 -73.37 64.16 29.01
C ALA A 722 -72.09 64.27 29.86
N LEU A 723 -71.93 65.41 30.55
CA LEU A 723 -70.94 65.57 31.61
C LEU A 723 -71.23 64.57 32.75
N ALA A 724 -70.20 63.85 33.18
CA ALA A 724 -69.67 63.88 34.55
C ALA A 724 -68.98 62.56 34.94
N THR A 725 -67.76 62.70 35.44
CA THR A 725 -67.06 61.82 36.39
C THR A 725 -66.75 60.38 35.94
N THR A 726 -65.62 60.19 35.25
CA THR A 726 -64.48 59.34 35.67
C THR A 726 -63.27 59.59 34.75
N PRO A 727 -62.03 59.71 35.27
CA PRO A 727 -60.84 59.95 34.44
C PRO A 727 -60.13 58.64 34.13
N VAL A 728 -60.59 57.84 33.17
CA VAL A 728 -59.74 56.78 32.58
C VAL A 728 -59.98 56.56 31.08
N PRO A 729 -59.49 57.45 30.19
CA PRO A 729 -59.21 57.07 28.80
C PRO A 729 -57.71 56.85 28.53
N GLY A 730 -56.82 57.23 29.47
CA GLY A 730 -55.36 57.14 29.28
C GLY A 730 -54.80 55.73 29.45
N ALA A 731 -55.32 54.94 30.40
CA ALA A 731 -54.71 53.65 30.77
C ALA A 731 -54.84 52.57 29.68
N ALA A 732 -55.96 52.52 28.96
CA ALA A 732 -56.17 51.54 27.88
C ALA A 732 -55.33 51.84 26.64
N ALA A 733 -55.17 53.12 26.27
CA ALA A 733 -54.29 53.54 25.18
C ALA A 733 -52.81 53.30 25.52
N VAL A 734 -52.39 53.56 26.76
CA VAL A 734 -51.04 53.28 27.25
C VAL A 734 -50.76 51.78 27.35
N ALA A 735 -51.73 50.96 27.80
CA ALA A 735 -51.62 49.51 27.81
C ALA A 735 -51.57 48.91 26.39
N GLY A 736 -52.37 49.45 25.46
CA GLY A 736 -52.34 49.11 24.04
C GLY A 736 -50.98 49.41 23.40
N LEU A 737 -50.46 50.63 23.59
CA LEU A 737 -49.13 51.02 23.12
C LEU A 737 -48.01 50.20 23.80
N GLY A 738 -48.14 49.90 25.09
CA GLY A 738 -47.20 49.05 25.83
C GLY A 738 -47.18 47.61 25.30
N SER A 739 -48.34 47.03 25.01
CA SER A 739 -48.43 45.68 24.44
C SER A 739 -47.88 45.60 23.01
N LEU A 740 -48.11 46.62 22.19
CA LEU A 740 -47.51 46.78 20.87
C LEU A 740 -45.98 46.94 20.95
N ALA A 741 -45.47 47.71 21.92
CA ALA A 741 -44.04 47.88 22.15
C ALA A 741 -43.38 46.57 22.63
N VAL A 742 -44.04 45.80 23.50
CA VAL A 742 -43.57 44.48 23.95
C VAL A 742 -43.59 43.48 22.78
N ALA A 743 -44.66 43.45 21.97
CA ALA A 743 -44.75 42.58 20.80
C ALA A 743 -43.72 42.95 19.72
N ALA A 744 -43.52 44.24 19.46
CA ALA A 744 -42.49 44.73 18.56
C ALA A 744 -41.08 44.41 19.08
N GLY A 745 -40.86 44.54 20.40
CA GLY A 745 -39.60 44.17 21.05
C GLY A 745 -39.33 42.66 21.05
N ALA A 746 -40.36 41.83 21.22
CA ALA A 746 -40.26 40.37 21.13
C ALA A 746 -40.00 39.91 19.69
N ARG A 747 -40.70 40.51 18.71
CA ARG A 747 -40.47 40.27 17.28
C ARG A 747 -39.07 40.73 16.85
N GLY A 748 -38.63 41.90 17.32
CA GLY A 748 -37.27 42.40 17.08
C GLY A 748 -36.20 41.46 17.65
N ARG A 749 -36.38 40.98 18.89
CA ARG A 749 -35.48 39.98 19.50
C ARG A 749 -35.45 38.66 18.74
N SER A 750 -36.61 38.16 18.31
CA SER A 750 -36.70 36.93 17.51
C SER A 750 -36.05 37.07 16.14
N LEU A 751 -36.22 38.22 15.46
CA LEU A 751 -35.54 38.50 14.18
C LEU A 751 -34.02 38.62 14.37
N VAL A 752 -33.56 39.25 15.45
CA VAL A 752 -32.13 39.33 15.76
C VAL A 752 -31.55 37.95 16.09
N ALA A 753 -32.26 37.13 16.87
CA ALA A 753 -31.81 35.77 17.17
C ALA A 753 -31.73 34.92 15.89
N HIS A 754 -32.83 34.87 15.12
CA HIS A 754 -32.85 34.15 13.84
C HIS A 754 -31.78 34.64 12.87
N GLY A 755 -31.62 35.97 12.74
CA GLY A 755 -30.58 36.54 11.89
C GLY A 755 -29.16 36.22 12.34
N ARG A 756 -28.92 36.09 13.65
CA ARG A 756 -27.63 35.61 14.19
C ARG A 756 -27.40 34.14 13.88
N ASP A 757 -28.43 33.31 13.96
CA ASP A 757 -28.34 31.90 13.61
C ASP A 757 -28.00 31.73 12.12
N LEU A 758 -28.67 32.49 11.23
CA LEU A 758 -28.37 32.51 9.80
C LEU A 758 -26.95 33.00 9.50
N LEU A 759 -26.48 34.00 10.24
CA LEU A 759 -25.12 34.53 10.13
C LEU A 759 -24.07 33.51 10.56
N ALA A 760 -24.33 32.80 11.66
CA ALA A 760 -23.46 31.75 12.17
C ALA A 760 -23.39 30.58 11.19
N GLU A 761 -24.53 30.15 10.64
CA GLU A 761 -24.59 29.08 9.65
C GLU A 761 -23.88 29.47 8.33
N ALA A 762 -24.10 30.71 7.85
CA ALA A 762 -23.44 31.23 6.65
C ALA A 762 -21.92 31.41 6.79
N ALA A 763 -21.41 31.49 8.02
CA ALA A 763 -19.99 31.63 8.31
C ALA A 763 -19.26 30.28 8.38
N LEU A 764 -19.97 29.15 8.42
CA LEU A 764 -19.36 27.83 8.52
C LEU A 764 -18.51 27.51 7.27
N PRO A 765 -17.29 26.95 7.46
CA PRO A 765 -16.51 26.40 6.35
C PRO A 765 -17.28 25.24 5.69
N PRO A 766 -17.03 24.93 4.40
CA PRO A 766 -17.68 23.78 3.80
C PRO A 766 -17.16 22.51 4.49
N GLY A 767 -18.03 21.53 4.62
CA GLY A 767 -17.62 20.23 5.07
C GLY A 767 -16.87 19.48 3.97
N ILE A 768 -15.91 18.64 4.34
CA ILE A 768 -15.25 17.72 3.40
C ILE A 768 -16.29 16.85 2.68
N GLY A 769 -17.31 16.41 3.41
CA GLY A 769 -18.43 15.64 2.84
C GLY A 769 -19.24 16.38 1.78
N GLN A 770 -19.31 17.72 1.80
CA GLN A 770 -19.96 18.49 0.74
C GLN A 770 -19.12 18.51 -0.53
N ILE A 771 -17.80 18.68 -0.39
CA ILE A 771 -16.85 18.72 -1.51
C ILE A 771 -16.79 17.35 -2.19
N ALA A 772 -16.64 16.29 -1.40
CA ALA A 772 -16.66 14.90 -1.87
C ALA A 772 -17.93 14.57 -2.67
N ARG A 773 -19.10 14.99 -2.16
CA ARG A 773 -20.37 14.81 -2.88
C ARG A 773 -20.49 15.65 -4.15
N ALA A 774 -19.95 16.87 -4.17
CA ALA A 774 -19.89 17.71 -5.36
C ALA A 774 -19.06 17.05 -6.47
N VAL A 775 -17.89 16.50 -6.11
CA VAL A 775 -17.03 15.77 -7.04
C VAL A 775 -17.74 14.52 -7.57
N ALA A 776 -18.32 13.69 -6.69
CA ALA A 776 -19.00 12.45 -7.07
C ALA A 776 -20.19 12.71 -8.03
N ASP A 777 -21.07 13.66 -7.71
CA ASP A 777 -22.20 13.99 -8.58
C ASP A 777 -21.77 14.58 -9.93
N ALA A 778 -20.74 15.43 -9.93
CA ALA A 778 -20.22 15.99 -11.18
C ALA A 778 -19.62 14.91 -12.09
N MET A 779 -18.91 13.95 -11.51
CA MET A 779 -18.36 12.81 -12.24
C MET A 779 -19.45 11.87 -12.75
N ARG A 780 -20.49 11.57 -11.95
CA ARG A 780 -21.66 10.79 -12.39
C ARG A 780 -22.38 11.44 -13.57
N VAL A 781 -22.71 12.73 -13.46
CA VAL A 781 -23.39 13.49 -14.53
C VAL A 781 -22.52 13.57 -15.79
N SER A 782 -21.19 13.52 -15.64
CA SER A 782 -20.24 13.50 -16.75
C SER A 782 -19.99 12.11 -17.35
N GLY A 783 -20.66 11.06 -16.84
CA GLY A 783 -20.51 9.68 -17.30
C GLY A 783 -19.20 9.01 -16.89
N LEU A 784 -18.50 9.55 -15.89
CA LEU A 784 -17.22 9.03 -15.40
C LEU A 784 -17.38 8.02 -14.27
N LEU A 785 -18.49 8.10 -13.53
CA LEU A 785 -18.82 7.18 -12.44
C LEU A 785 -20.25 6.66 -12.59
N PRO A 786 -20.53 5.41 -12.17
CA PRO A 786 -21.89 4.86 -12.16
C PRO A 786 -22.76 5.39 -11.01
N VAL A 787 -22.14 5.91 -9.94
CA VAL A 787 -22.79 6.38 -8.70
C VAL A 787 -22.39 7.82 -8.38
N GLY A 788 -23.20 8.51 -7.58
CA GLY A 788 -23.04 9.92 -7.23
C GLY A 788 -22.83 10.13 -5.73
N ALA A 789 -23.36 11.26 -5.23
CA ALA A 789 -23.22 11.66 -3.83
C ALA A 789 -23.75 10.64 -2.80
N GLU A 790 -24.70 9.78 -3.18
CA GLU A 790 -25.27 8.74 -2.33
C GLU A 790 -24.27 7.65 -1.92
N ALA A 791 -23.21 7.46 -2.71
CA ALA A 791 -22.18 6.46 -2.47
C ALA A 791 -20.98 7.01 -1.68
N VAL A 792 -20.96 8.31 -1.38
CA VAL A 792 -19.86 8.95 -0.63
C VAL A 792 -20.00 8.69 0.86
N ARG A 793 -18.95 8.15 1.47
CA ARG A 793 -18.78 8.07 2.93
C ARG A 793 -17.63 8.95 3.38
N VAL A 794 -17.84 9.61 4.52
CA VAL A 794 -16.81 10.39 5.20
C VAL A 794 -16.86 9.97 6.66
N ASP A 795 -15.80 9.31 7.09
CA ASP A 795 -15.61 8.88 8.48
C ASP A 795 -14.60 9.82 9.14
N VAL A 796 -14.85 10.20 10.40
CA VAL A 796 -13.95 11.03 11.20
C VAL A 796 -13.33 10.16 12.26
N GLU A 797 -12.00 10.01 12.20
CA GLU A 797 -11.21 9.20 13.12
C GLU A 797 -11.07 9.91 14.47
N PRO A 798 -10.78 9.17 15.58
CA PRO A 798 -10.65 9.74 16.91
C PRO A 798 -9.55 10.82 17.06
N ASP A 799 -8.55 10.81 16.18
CA ASP A 799 -7.47 11.79 16.10
C ASP A 799 -7.83 13.05 15.27
N GLY A 800 -9.03 13.09 14.69
CA GLY A 800 -9.53 14.20 13.88
C GLY A 800 -9.22 14.07 12.38
N GLU A 801 -8.66 12.95 11.93
CA GLU A 801 -8.44 12.65 10.51
C GLU A 801 -9.77 12.32 9.80
N TYR A 802 -9.94 12.80 8.56
CA TYR A 802 -11.10 12.46 7.74
C TYR A 802 -10.73 11.39 6.71
N ARG A 803 -11.57 10.37 6.58
CA ARG A 803 -11.46 9.31 5.56
C ARG A 803 -12.61 9.42 4.58
N CYS A 804 -12.31 9.71 3.32
CA CYS A 804 -13.31 9.81 2.26
C CYS A 804 -13.26 8.59 1.34
N THR A 805 -14.39 7.92 1.16
CA THR A 805 -14.50 6.72 0.30
C THR A 805 -15.73 6.80 -0.61
N LEU A 806 -15.66 6.10 -1.76
CA LEU A 806 -16.77 5.92 -2.67
C LEU A 806 -17.14 4.44 -2.72
N GLN A 807 -18.33 4.08 -2.24
CA GLN A 807 -18.75 2.69 -2.08
C GLN A 807 -19.40 2.12 -3.35
N GLY A 808 -19.32 0.79 -3.50
CA GLY A 808 -20.05 0.06 -4.55
C GLY A 808 -19.51 0.27 -5.97
N VAL A 809 -18.25 0.68 -6.12
CA VAL A 809 -17.58 0.90 -7.40
C VAL A 809 -16.33 0.03 -7.54
N THR A 810 -15.80 -0.06 -8.76
CA THR A 810 -14.50 -0.73 -9.02
C THR A 810 -13.34 0.10 -8.45
N GLU A 811 -12.17 -0.54 -8.28
CA GLU A 811 -10.97 0.16 -7.80
C GLU A 811 -10.64 1.37 -8.69
N ASP A 812 -10.62 1.21 -10.02
CA ASP A 812 -10.36 2.30 -10.97
C ASP A 812 -11.29 3.51 -10.79
N ALA A 813 -12.58 3.24 -10.60
CA ALA A 813 -13.59 4.27 -10.39
C ALA A 813 -13.36 5.01 -9.06
N SER A 814 -13.06 4.27 -7.98
CA SER A 814 -12.70 4.87 -6.70
C SER A 814 -11.39 5.67 -6.77
N ALA A 815 -10.41 5.22 -7.57
CA ALA A 815 -9.13 5.90 -7.77
C ALA A 815 -9.32 7.24 -8.51
N GLN A 816 -10.12 7.26 -9.57
CA GLN A 816 -10.45 8.49 -10.29
C GLN A 816 -11.19 9.49 -9.39
N PHE A 817 -12.09 9.00 -8.53
CA PHE A 817 -12.78 9.83 -7.55
C PHE A 817 -11.82 10.41 -6.50
N ALA A 818 -10.99 9.57 -5.88
CA ALA A 818 -10.03 10.00 -4.85
C ALA A 818 -9.05 11.05 -5.40
N LEU A 819 -8.54 10.85 -6.62
CA LEU A 819 -7.69 11.83 -7.29
C LEU A 819 -8.44 13.14 -7.59
N ALA A 820 -9.67 13.06 -8.09
CA ALA A 820 -10.46 14.26 -8.35
C ALA A 820 -10.81 15.03 -7.06
N LEU A 821 -11.03 14.33 -5.95
CA LEU A 821 -11.26 14.94 -4.65
C LEU A 821 -9.99 15.60 -4.09
N ASP A 822 -8.85 14.92 -4.19
CA ASP A 822 -7.53 15.46 -3.84
C ASP A 822 -7.25 16.77 -4.59
N GLU A 823 -7.48 16.77 -5.91
CA GLU A 823 -7.34 17.96 -6.75
C GLU A 823 -8.30 19.09 -6.36
N ALA A 824 -9.53 18.77 -5.91
CA ALA A 824 -10.49 19.77 -5.46
C ALA A 824 -10.09 20.43 -4.12
N LEU A 825 -9.34 19.70 -3.29
CA LEU A 825 -8.86 20.14 -1.98
C LEU A 825 -7.47 20.79 -2.04
N SER A 826 -6.77 20.65 -3.16
CA SER A 826 -5.40 21.15 -3.35
C SER A 826 -5.32 22.69 -3.52
N PRO A 827 -4.14 23.29 -3.26
CA PRO A 827 -3.88 24.69 -3.56
C PRO A 827 -4.11 25.07 -5.04
N ILE A 828 -4.50 26.32 -5.29
CA ILE A 828 -4.70 26.81 -6.66
C ILE A 828 -3.35 27.09 -7.31
N VAL A 829 -3.01 26.31 -8.34
CA VAL A 829 -1.78 26.52 -9.14
C VAL A 829 -2.10 27.02 -10.54
N ARG A 830 -2.50 26.10 -11.44
CA ARG A 830 -2.92 26.39 -12.82
C ARG A 830 -4.06 25.47 -13.28
N PRO A 831 -5.19 25.39 -12.56
CA PRO A 831 -6.34 24.63 -13.05
C PRO A 831 -6.92 25.30 -14.30
N ARG A 832 -7.49 24.52 -15.22
CA ARG A 832 -8.10 25.04 -16.45
C ARG A 832 -9.41 25.79 -16.19
N TYR A 833 -10.06 25.48 -15.08
CA TYR A 833 -11.25 26.16 -14.59
C TYR A 833 -11.14 26.32 -13.07
N VAL A 834 -11.77 27.36 -12.54
CA VAL A 834 -11.92 27.60 -11.09
C VAL A 834 -13.39 27.85 -10.76
N VAL A 835 -13.81 27.55 -9.53
CA VAL A 835 -15.16 27.85 -9.03
C VAL A 835 -15.09 28.79 -7.83
N PRO A 836 -15.96 29.81 -7.73
CA PRO A 836 -15.97 30.71 -6.61
C PRO A 836 -16.80 30.16 -5.46
N ARG A 837 -16.46 30.59 -4.25
CA ARG A 837 -17.23 30.45 -3.02
C ARG A 837 -17.28 31.80 -2.34
N TRP A 838 -18.49 32.29 -2.07
CA TRP A 838 -18.70 33.52 -1.33
C TRP A 838 -18.84 33.23 0.16
N THR A 839 -18.16 34.00 1.00
CA THR A 839 -18.07 33.75 2.44
C THR A 839 -18.26 35.01 3.27
N LEU A 840 -18.52 34.81 4.56
CA LEU A 840 -18.49 35.83 5.59
C LEU A 840 -17.21 35.69 6.43
N VAL A 841 -16.07 36.13 5.87
CA VAL A 841 -14.77 36.19 6.59
C VAL A 841 -14.89 36.95 7.91
N THR A 842 -15.70 38.02 7.95
CA THR A 842 -16.03 38.73 9.18
C THR A 842 -17.53 38.69 9.40
N VAL A 843 -17.95 38.02 10.47
CA VAL A 843 -19.38 37.91 10.82
C VAL A 843 -19.84 39.23 11.46
N PRO A 844 -20.82 39.94 10.87
CA PRO A 844 -21.31 41.18 11.46
C PRO A 844 -22.02 40.94 12.80
N THR A 845 -21.58 41.58 13.87
CA THR A 845 -22.13 41.37 15.24
C THR A 845 -23.24 42.35 15.63
N GLY A 846 -23.44 43.40 14.85
CA GLY A 846 -24.44 44.45 15.13
C GLY A 846 -25.88 43.97 14.99
N TRP A 847 -26.77 44.43 15.88
CA TRP A 847 -28.18 44.04 15.88
C TRP A 847 -28.89 44.38 14.55
N TRP A 848 -28.52 45.49 13.90
CA TRP A 848 -29.04 45.83 12.57
C TRP A 848 -28.60 44.83 11.49
N ALA A 849 -27.38 44.30 11.58
CA ALA A 849 -26.89 43.30 10.63
C ALA A 849 -27.63 41.97 10.79
N ALA A 850 -27.90 41.56 12.04
CA ALA A 850 -28.75 40.40 12.32
C ALA A 850 -30.18 40.59 11.77
N VAL A 851 -30.79 41.77 11.97
CA VAL A 851 -32.11 42.06 11.37
C VAL A 851 -32.05 41.98 9.84
N ARG A 852 -31.04 42.55 9.18
CA ARG A 852 -30.91 42.46 7.72
C ARG A 852 -30.70 41.01 7.24
N ALA A 853 -29.90 40.23 7.95
CA ALA A 853 -29.69 38.81 7.67
C ALA A 853 -30.99 37.99 7.79
N SER A 854 -31.86 38.31 8.75
CA SER A 854 -33.18 37.66 8.89
C SER A 854 -34.12 37.88 7.70
N TYR A 855 -33.86 38.91 6.88
CA TYR A 855 -34.55 39.18 5.61
C TYR A 855 -33.74 38.72 4.38
N GLY A 856 -32.68 37.94 4.57
CA GLY A 856 -31.80 37.47 3.51
C GLY A 856 -30.92 38.55 2.88
N ARG A 857 -30.78 39.73 3.50
CA ARG A 857 -30.04 40.87 2.94
C ARG A 857 -28.68 41.01 3.62
N ILE A 858 -27.66 40.37 3.05
CA ILE A 858 -26.28 40.58 3.49
C ILE A 858 -25.32 40.68 2.31
N THR A 859 -24.27 41.47 2.48
CA THR A 859 -23.18 41.54 1.52
C THR A 859 -22.08 40.57 1.97
N MET A 860 -21.58 39.76 1.04
CA MET A 860 -20.41 38.91 1.27
C MET A 860 -19.21 39.78 1.72
N THR A 861 -18.36 39.23 2.59
CA THR A 861 -17.15 39.92 3.06
C THR A 861 -15.87 39.26 2.57
N GLY A 862 -15.98 38.15 1.83
CA GLY A 862 -14.87 37.50 1.16
C GLY A 862 -15.33 36.62 0.01
N GLU A 863 -14.40 36.36 -0.88
CA GLU A 863 -14.51 35.45 -2.00
C GLU A 863 -13.29 34.55 -1.99
N THR A 864 -13.52 33.24 -2.06
CA THR A 864 -12.49 32.21 -2.09
C THR A 864 -12.69 31.40 -3.36
N TRP A 865 -11.61 31.09 -4.06
CA TRP A 865 -11.66 30.30 -5.27
C TRP A 865 -11.18 28.88 -4.99
N HIS A 866 -11.70 27.92 -5.74
CA HIS A 866 -11.31 26.52 -5.65
C HIS A 866 -11.01 25.96 -7.04
N PRO A 867 -10.05 25.03 -7.16
CA PRO A 867 -9.74 24.39 -8.43
C PRO A 867 -10.89 23.49 -8.90
N VAL A 868 -11.08 23.43 -10.23
CA VAL A 868 -11.88 22.36 -10.84
C VAL A 868 -10.95 21.19 -11.16
N PRO A 869 -11.27 19.96 -10.71
CA PRO A 869 -10.47 18.77 -10.98
C PRO A 869 -10.21 18.57 -12.47
N THR A 870 -9.04 18.09 -12.87
CA THR A 870 -8.58 17.87 -14.25
C THR A 870 -9.60 17.09 -15.06
N VAL A 871 -10.10 15.99 -14.50
CA VAL A 871 -11.03 15.07 -15.17
C VAL A 871 -12.37 15.75 -15.49
N LEU A 872 -12.74 16.75 -14.68
CA LEU A 872 -13.91 17.61 -14.85
C LEU A 872 -13.59 18.90 -15.65
N GLY A 873 -12.34 19.32 -15.70
CA GLY A 873 -11.84 20.48 -16.45
C GLY A 873 -11.49 20.21 -17.92
N VAL A 874 -11.67 18.98 -18.42
CA VAL A 874 -11.34 18.59 -19.81
C VAL A 874 -12.13 19.38 -20.85
N ASN A 875 -13.37 19.79 -20.53
CA ASN A 875 -14.19 20.61 -21.41
C ASN A 875 -15.17 21.47 -20.59
N ALA A 876 -15.77 22.47 -21.25
CA ALA A 876 -16.70 23.38 -20.61
C ALA A 876 -17.95 22.66 -20.06
N GLN A 877 -18.44 21.61 -20.74
CA GLN A 877 -19.64 20.89 -20.30
C GLN A 877 -19.44 20.21 -18.93
N ARG A 878 -18.31 19.52 -18.75
CA ARG A 878 -17.94 18.87 -17.48
C ARG A 878 -17.60 19.90 -16.40
N ALA A 879 -16.90 20.98 -16.75
CA ALA A 879 -16.58 22.04 -15.80
C ALA A 879 -17.86 22.70 -15.27
N GLN A 880 -18.85 22.94 -16.14
CA GLN A 880 -20.16 23.45 -15.73
C GLN A 880 -21.00 22.42 -14.96
N ALA A 881 -20.83 21.11 -15.23
CA ALA A 881 -21.44 20.08 -14.40
C ALA A 881 -20.90 20.14 -12.96
N TYR A 882 -19.58 20.31 -12.80
CA TYR A 882 -18.97 20.55 -11.51
C TYR A 882 -19.44 21.87 -10.87
N GLY A 883 -19.50 22.97 -11.63
CA GLY A 883 -20.05 24.24 -11.14
C GLY A 883 -21.48 24.10 -10.57
N ARG A 884 -22.37 23.36 -11.26
CA ARG A 884 -23.73 23.08 -10.76
C ARG A 884 -23.72 22.21 -9.50
N ALA A 885 -22.89 21.18 -9.43
CA ALA A 885 -22.74 20.35 -8.25
C ALA A 885 -22.15 21.15 -7.07
N TRP A 886 -21.18 22.02 -7.33
CA TRP A 886 -20.57 22.94 -6.38
C TRP A 886 -21.58 23.95 -5.83
N VAL A 887 -22.39 24.54 -6.71
CA VAL A 887 -23.53 25.36 -6.32
C VAL A 887 -24.43 24.57 -5.39
N HIS A 888 -24.80 23.34 -5.73
CA HIS A 888 -25.70 22.52 -4.90
C HIS A 888 -25.11 22.16 -3.54
N TRP A 889 -23.88 21.65 -3.47
CA TRP A 889 -23.32 21.12 -2.22
C TRP A 889 -22.60 22.16 -1.36
N VAL A 890 -22.04 23.23 -1.96
CA VAL A 890 -21.22 24.23 -1.27
C VAL A 890 -21.86 25.62 -1.30
N GLY A 891 -22.70 25.92 -2.29
CA GLY A 891 -23.38 27.21 -2.41
C GLY A 891 -22.65 28.27 -3.25
N GLY A 892 -21.52 27.90 -3.86
CA GLY A 892 -20.68 28.79 -4.69
C GLY A 892 -21.30 29.17 -6.05
N GLY A 893 -20.44 29.43 -7.04
CA GLY A 893 -20.82 29.85 -8.39
C GLY A 893 -20.42 28.88 -9.50
N ASP A 894 -20.70 29.28 -10.73
CA ASP A 894 -20.36 28.52 -11.94
C ASP A 894 -18.86 28.48 -12.21
N ALA A 895 -18.42 27.51 -13.01
CA ALA A 895 -17.01 27.36 -13.35
C ALA A 895 -16.54 28.47 -14.32
N LEU A 896 -15.44 29.12 -13.97
CA LEU A 896 -14.78 30.17 -14.74
C LEU A 896 -13.56 29.60 -15.48
N TYR A 897 -13.46 29.85 -16.78
CA TYR A 897 -12.32 29.44 -17.59
C TYR A 897 -11.11 30.33 -17.32
N THR A 898 -9.98 29.75 -16.91
CA THR A 898 -8.78 30.51 -16.53
C THR A 898 -8.04 31.15 -17.71
N GLY A 899 -8.34 30.72 -18.95
CA GLY A 899 -7.84 31.38 -20.16
C GLY A 899 -8.63 32.63 -20.59
N SER A 900 -9.72 32.98 -19.89
CA SER A 900 -10.43 34.25 -20.12
C SER A 900 -9.70 35.41 -19.41
N ALA A 901 -9.94 36.66 -19.83
CA ALA A 901 -9.31 37.83 -19.19
C ALA A 901 -9.62 37.93 -17.68
N GLU A 902 -10.87 37.64 -17.30
CA GLU A 902 -11.30 37.58 -15.90
C GLU A 902 -10.64 36.41 -15.17
N GLY A 903 -10.67 35.20 -15.75
CA GLY A 903 -10.08 34.01 -15.15
C GLY A 903 -8.57 34.08 -14.97
N ALA A 904 -7.86 34.72 -15.91
CA ALA A 904 -6.41 34.95 -15.81
C ALA A 904 -6.07 35.89 -14.64
N GLY A 905 -6.89 36.93 -14.44
CA GLY A 905 -6.76 37.84 -13.30
C GLY A 905 -7.00 37.13 -11.96
N VAL A 906 -8.04 36.29 -11.88
CA VAL A 906 -8.31 35.46 -10.69
C VAL A 906 -7.16 34.51 -10.40
N LEU A 907 -6.65 33.81 -11.43
CA LEU A 907 -5.57 32.85 -11.25
C LEU A 907 -4.29 33.53 -10.75
N ALA A 908 -3.92 34.68 -11.30
CA ALA A 908 -2.76 35.44 -10.86
C ALA A 908 -2.90 35.93 -9.41
N ALA A 909 -4.12 36.28 -8.98
CA ALA A 909 -4.38 36.76 -7.61
C ALA A 909 -4.43 35.63 -6.56
N GLN A 910 -4.72 34.39 -6.97
CA GLN A 910 -4.96 33.25 -6.09
C GLN A 910 -3.89 32.15 -6.22
N GLN A 911 -2.82 32.39 -6.99
CA GLN A 911 -1.76 31.41 -7.20
C GLN A 911 -1.06 31.08 -5.88
N GLY A 912 -1.01 29.79 -5.54
CA GLY A 912 -0.45 29.29 -4.28
C GLY A 912 -1.41 29.39 -3.08
N ALA A 913 -2.63 29.91 -3.25
CA ALA A 913 -3.61 29.93 -2.18
C ALA A 913 -4.08 28.51 -1.85
N ASP A 914 -4.00 28.14 -0.57
CA ASP A 914 -4.57 26.91 -0.04
C ASP A 914 -5.88 27.20 0.70
N PRO A 915 -7.04 27.00 0.05
CA PRO A 915 -8.33 27.33 0.65
C PRO A 915 -8.70 26.40 1.82
N PHE A 916 -8.11 25.21 1.91
CA PHE A 916 -8.46 24.19 2.90
C PHE A 916 -7.38 23.96 3.96
N ASP A 917 -6.10 24.13 3.61
CA ASP A 917 -4.95 23.87 4.48
C ASP A 917 -5.01 22.45 5.08
N VAL A 918 -5.10 21.45 4.19
CA VAL A 918 -5.19 20.01 4.55
C VAL A 918 -4.03 19.23 3.96
N THR A 919 -3.56 18.25 4.71
CA THR A 919 -2.66 17.22 4.17
C THR A 919 -3.51 16.05 3.68
N THR A 920 -3.38 15.70 2.41
CA THR A 920 -4.10 14.58 1.81
C THR A 920 -3.17 13.39 1.60
N VAL A 921 -3.68 12.18 1.81
CA VAL A 921 -2.96 10.93 1.56
C VAL A 921 -3.90 9.96 0.85
N LEU A 922 -3.54 9.55 -0.38
CA LEU A 922 -4.28 8.48 -1.07
C LEU A 922 -3.83 7.12 -0.54
N ARG A 923 -4.77 6.27 -0.12
CA ARG A 923 -4.51 4.88 0.29
C ARG A 923 -5.42 3.90 -0.45
N ARG A 924 -4.94 2.69 -0.72
CA ARG A 924 -5.79 1.54 -1.06
C ARG A 924 -6.31 0.92 0.23
N HIS A 925 -7.59 0.59 0.25
CA HIS A 925 -8.33 0.04 1.37
C HIS A 925 -9.12 -1.18 0.92
N TRP A 926 -9.10 -2.22 1.75
CA TRP A 926 -9.86 -3.44 1.52
C TRP A 926 -11.17 -3.43 2.34
N ALA A 927 -12.30 -3.72 1.69
CA ALA A 927 -13.65 -3.39 2.18
C ALA A 927 -14.32 -4.41 3.12
#